data_AF-A0A8H3IC19-F1
#
_entry.id   AF-A0A8H3IC19-F1
#
_cell.length_a   1.000
_cell.length_b   1.000
_cell.length_c   1.000
_cell.angle_alpha   90.00
_cell.angle_beta   90.00
_cell.angle_gamma   90.00
#
_symmetry.space_group_name_H-M   'P 1'
#
loop_
_entity.id
_entity.type
_entity.pdbx_description
1 polymer ?
#
loop_
_entity_poly.entity_id
_entity_poly.type
_entity_poly.pdbx_seq_one_letter_code
_entity_poly.pdbx_strand_id
1 'polypeptide(L)'
;MSSGSSFKKGHVRDGELVFDKNLEPLDNKRNKISKISLAQYFANSAPKSLPRTASQGGSLPFANPQILPYQYHHLGVGHQVNQSFAPSLGYGHDLLPDRGSIRGPPISEPNRYHQAVNNQKVPSQNPEISQDDLSEAMDTGSDMDDEFSENMDMSSGPEAEDSTDGKILTENMGGTASKAVSVSSGPEVSDEVYTTTPPKVAIMQSPTTVRLAFELEADGVDARSDDISETPRTSSTPSGVSGPSSHTSAGPSNLKESIEEANLSFDVLKAASPSSSLSSLPTPAKSATPQNIKNPPALETPPALKPPKAIPKPVQRRTVPKGRILRFTDLLPRTSIPTNISPQILAQQGVHAAYSSRLNPYALHPDEYQLLRHHICHLHVSAYLNIRNRILRLWVRNPLVSVTAEEAAGCALASRWLGLAEVAYEWLVRKGYINFGCVESPEASSVRVKRYVSKRYKRKTIVVIGAGMSGLGCARQLEGLFGHYRDRWTSIGEEPPNVILLEGRNRVGGRVYSHPLKGQKSSGIPEQKRSTAELGAHIIIGFDHGNPMSMIVRGQLALHYYALKDNSTLHDIDGNVVDEERDQMAEKLYNDVLDRASVYRHRMPPPVTVEGDKELIEAGRDPNREGGPPISSIEEELLTASDNNHGTENVPAGMDKLTGKAHLMPGPRKKEPPAQAAEAMGWKLASNVLAYNDLNLDVVAKASRHPTLGAAMDEAVKQYQFLLDLSPQDLRLINWHYANLEYANAANVGKLSLGGWDQDAGNEFEGVHAQVIGGYQQVPRGILHSPTKLDLHTRKIVKKIEYNPDNRLTSGTTKISCEDGDSFDADQIVLTTPLGVLKDGNVKFDPPLPDWKVGPIQRLGFGTLNKVILVYDKPFWKVDQDMFGLLREPEVHDSLDQEDYIANRGRFYFFWNCIKTTGRPVLISLMAGDAAHQAESSSDADLVAEVTQELAKIFKQTMVPQPIETIVTRWGKDRFARGSYSYVGATSLPGDYEAMAAPIGTLHFAGEATCATHPATVHGAYISGLRAASEIIDDLLGPIEVPSPLVSWPAEADVAETPQQYRPRDPAIRLPGPATKEPDPAPSEPEDARQARLEAFESDILQAILNELGFRPSPPGKPGSNPFLLFTKDKWAEVKKACDEAHYLRTGDLNRKAERNEIRAMVGQIWREASDEAKRPYFEQTESNRKANLEEAATFDARLASWDEKAMEVRKQYVQRHPGVLSGKEEQDMWRTLGVYGNFRDDQERRAKKMSGYAEDSDSNADI
;
A
#
# COMPACT_ATOMS: atom_id res chain seq x y z
N MET A 1 -28.22 -8.75 -42.96
CA MET A 1 -29.47 -9.52 -43.18
C MET A 1 -29.58 -10.59 -42.09
N SER A 2 -30.78 -11.14 -41.85
CA SER A 2 -31.06 -12.42 -41.13
C SER A 2 -30.14 -12.81 -39.94
N SER A 3 -30.53 -12.59 -38.67
CA SER A 3 -31.37 -13.50 -37.84
C SER A 3 -30.74 -14.87 -37.56
N GLY A 4 -30.72 -15.41 -36.32
CA GLY A 4 -31.18 -14.88 -35.03
C GLY A 4 -31.70 -16.00 -34.10
N SER A 5 -31.73 -15.75 -32.78
CA SER A 5 -32.28 -16.64 -31.71
C SER A 5 -31.51 -17.97 -31.46
N SER A 6 -31.73 -18.75 -30.39
CA SER A 6 -31.95 -18.46 -28.94
C SER A 6 -31.96 -19.77 -28.13
N PHE A 7 -31.90 -19.68 -26.78
CA PHE A 7 -32.34 -20.72 -25.80
C PHE A 7 -31.52 -22.04 -25.75
N LYS A 8 -31.63 -22.94 -24.75
CA LYS A 8 -31.88 -22.87 -23.28
C LYS A 8 -31.56 -24.24 -22.62
N LYS A 9 -31.22 -24.24 -21.32
CA LYS A 9 -31.49 -25.28 -20.27
C LYS A 9 -31.29 -26.80 -20.53
N GLY A 10 -30.64 -27.47 -19.57
CA GLY A 10 -30.81 -28.91 -19.23
C GLY A 10 -29.54 -29.49 -18.58
N HIS A 11 -29.49 -30.25 -17.47
CA HIS A 11 -30.27 -31.42 -16.98
C HIS A 11 -30.08 -32.70 -17.83
N VAL A 12 -29.84 -33.91 -17.28
CA VAL A 12 -29.40 -34.33 -15.91
C VAL A 12 -29.00 -35.84 -15.89
N ARG A 13 -28.10 -36.25 -14.98
CA ARG A 13 -27.85 -37.62 -14.41
C ARG A 13 -27.41 -38.86 -15.25
N ASP A 14 -26.37 -39.51 -14.72
CA ASP A 14 -26.22 -40.92 -14.25
C ASP A 14 -26.36 -42.16 -15.17
N GLY A 15 -25.55 -43.21 -14.86
CA GLY A 15 -25.53 -44.57 -15.47
C GLY A 15 -24.17 -44.93 -16.10
N GLU A 16 -23.20 -45.51 -15.39
CA GLU A 16 -22.99 -46.96 -15.10
C GLU A 16 -22.72 -47.83 -16.37
N LEU A 17 -21.49 -48.31 -16.61
CA LEU A 17 -20.89 -49.61 -16.16
C LEU A 17 -21.44 -50.85 -16.94
N VAL A 18 -20.68 -51.79 -17.53
CA VAL A 18 -19.22 -52.09 -17.61
C VAL A 18 -18.89 -52.90 -18.92
N PHE A 19 -17.59 -53.12 -19.19
CA PHE A 19 -16.95 -54.30 -19.84
C PHE A 19 -16.52 -54.31 -21.33
N ASP A 20 -15.23 -53.93 -21.49
CA ASP A 20 -14.11 -54.81 -21.91
C ASP A 20 -13.62 -54.93 -23.39
N LYS A 21 -12.29 -54.85 -23.48
CA LYS A 21 -11.32 -55.34 -24.49
C LYS A 21 -11.25 -54.80 -25.93
N ASN A 22 -10.06 -54.21 -26.16
CA ASN A 22 -9.21 -54.29 -27.34
C ASN A 22 -9.59 -53.47 -28.58
N LEU A 23 -9.06 -52.25 -28.64
CA LEU A 23 -8.09 -51.83 -29.66
C LEU A 23 -7.29 -50.62 -29.15
N GLU A 24 -6.15 -50.31 -29.80
CA GLU A 24 -5.17 -49.33 -29.33
C GLU A 24 -5.64 -47.87 -29.49
N PRO A 25 -5.14 -46.95 -28.63
CA PRO A 25 -4.90 -45.57 -29.02
C PRO A 25 -3.48 -45.07 -28.72
N LEU A 26 -3.02 -44.10 -29.52
CA LEU A 26 -1.71 -43.44 -29.36
C LEU A 26 -1.60 -42.64 -28.07
N ASP A 27 -0.37 -42.56 -27.54
CA ASP A 27 -0.01 -41.89 -26.28
C ASP A 27 -0.23 -40.37 -26.35
N ASN A 28 -1.13 -39.84 -25.52
CA ASN A 28 -1.58 -38.45 -25.57
C ASN A 28 -1.23 -37.71 -24.27
N LYS A 29 -0.08 -37.02 -24.26
CA LYS A 29 0.51 -36.43 -23.04
C LYS A 29 0.11 -34.96 -22.81
N ARG A 30 -0.75 -34.79 -21.81
CA ARG A 30 -0.79 -33.65 -20.86
C ARG A 30 -0.85 -32.23 -21.46
N ASN A 31 -2.07 -31.67 -21.53
CA ASN A 31 -2.23 -30.25 -21.20
C ASN A 31 -2.35 -30.11 -19.67
N LYS A 32 -1.36 -29.50 -19.02
CA LYS A 32 -1.48 -28.97 -17.65
C LYS A 32 -1.40 -27.45 -17.73
N ILE A 33 -2.39 -26.79 -17.16
CA ILE A 33 -2.65 -25.35 -17.29
C ILE A 33 -1.51 -24.53 -16.67
N SER A 34 -1.01 -23.55 -17.41
CA SER A 34 -0.03 -22.56 -16.96
C SER A 34 -0.67 -21.48 -16.06
N LYS A 35 0.18 -20.91 -15.20
CA LYS A 35 0.01 -19.66 -14.44
C LYS A 35 1.33 -18.89 -14.56
N ILE A 36 1.41 -17.71 -13.93
CA ILE A 36 2.59 -16.82 -13.76
C ILE A 36 2.58 -15.65 -14.76
N SER A 37 3.39 -14.63 -14.44
CA SER A 37 3.25 -13.21 -14.76
C SER A 37 2.04 -12.54 -14.08
N LEU A 38 2.10 -11.30 -13.61
CA LEU A 38 3.22 -10.33 -13.60
C LEU A 38 4.27 -10.64 -12.49
N ALA A 39 3.87 -11.38 -11.46
CA ALA A 39 4.63 -11.42 -10.21
C ALA A 39 5.83 -12.39 -10.22
N GLN A 40 7.02 -11.79 -10.12
CA GLN A 40 8.29 -12.36 -9.62
C GLN A 40 8.97 -13.52 -10.36
N TYR A 41 10.14 -13.22 -10.94
CA TYR A 41 11.44 -13.82 -10.60
C TYR A 41 11.48 -15.30 -10.12
N PHE A 42 11.82 -16.21 -11.06
CA PHE A 42 12.33 -17.59 -10.86
C PHE A 42 11.37 -18.65 -10.24
N ALA A 43 11.54 -19.98 -10.42
CA ALA A 43 12.67 -20.80 -10.91
C ALA A 43 12.24 -22.16 -11.55
N ASN A 44 13.23 -23.00 -11.93
CA ASN A 44 13.22 -24.46 -12.27
C ASN A 44 13.12 -24.87 -13.77
N SER A 45 13.81 -25.93 -14.27
CA SER A 45 14.91 -26.75 -13.68
C SER A 45 15.56 -27.80 -14.64
N ALA A 46 16.88 -27.98 -14.47
CA ALA A 46 17.65 -29.26 -14.50
C ALA A 46 18.02 -29.98 -15.84
N PRO A 47 19.12 -30.80 -15.87
CA PRO A 47 19.99 -30.93 -17.06
C PRO A 47 20.37 -32.39 -17.49
N LYS A 48 21.34 -32.54 -18.43
CA LYS A 48 21.99 -33.82 -18.81
C LYS A 48 23.54 -33.78 -18.93
N SER A 49 24.20 -34.29 -17.90
CA SER A 49 25.34 -35.24 -17.90
C SER A 49 26.49 -35.23 -18.96
N LEU A 50 27.71 -34.97 -18.45
CA LEU A 50 28.95 -35.79 -18.61
C LEU A 50 29.66 -35.86 -20.00
N PRO A 51 30.96 -36.30 -20.09
CA PRO A 51 31.80 -36.96 -19.07
C PRO A 51 33.19 -36.32 -18.77
N ARG A 52 33.90 -36.92 -17.80
CA ARG A 52 35.28 -36.60 -17.38
C ARG A 52 36.35 -37.28 -18.24
N THR A 53 37.55 -36.70 -18.25
CA THR A 53 38.83 -37.45 -18.16
C THR A 53 39.71 -36.78 -17.09
N ALA A 54 40.85 -37.40 -16.72
CA ALA A 54 41.69 -36.95 -15.60
C ALA A 54 43.17 -37.34 -15.80
N SER A 55 44.12 -36.58 -15.22
CA SER A 55 45.36 -37.12 -14.64
C SER A 55 46.25 -36.08 -13.91
N GLN A 56 46.81 -36.53 -12.78
CA GLN A 56 48.18 -36.31 -12.25
C GLN A 56 48.88 -34.94 -12.34
N GLY A 57 49.22 -34.41 -11.14
CA GLY A 57 50.61 -34.52 -10.65
C GLY A 57 51.54 -33.28 -10.74
N GLY A 58 51.89 -32.71 -9.59
CA GLY A 58 52.97 -31.72 -9.45
C GLY A 58 52.98 -31.09 -8.05
N SER A 59 54.14 -30.99 -7.38
CA SER A 59 54.22 -30.63 -5.95
C SER A 59 55.36 -29.65 -5.60
N LEU A 60 54.99 -28.48 -5.06
CA LEU A 60 55.83 -27.56 -4.25
C LEU A 60 57.03 -26.90 -4.98
N PRO A 61 57.66 -25.84 -4.44
CA PRO A 61 57.53 -25.25 -3.09
C PRO A 61 57.16 -23.74 -3.04
N PHE A 62 57.23 -23.19 -1.83
CA PHE A 62 56.90 -21.81 -1.44
C PHE A 62 57.80 -20.71 -2.05
N ALA A 63 57.21 -19.54 -2.28
CA ALA A 63 57.85 -18.23 -2.09
C ALA A 63 56.80 -17.21 -1.60
N ASN A 64 57.17 -16.28 -0.72
CA ASN A 64 56.28 -15.27 -0.13
C ASN A 64 57.05 -13.98 0.20
N PRO A 65 56.64 -12.81 -0.33
CA PRO A 65 57.12 -11.52 0.16
C PRO A 65 55.99 -10.58 0.63
N GLN A 66 55.92 -10.43 1.96
CA GLN A 66 55.66 -9.20 2.73
C GLN A 66 54.47 -8.28 2.37
N ILE A 67 53.56 -8.15 3.36
CA ILE A 67 52.63 -7.02 3.51
C ILE A 67 53.29 -5.93 4.38
N LEU A 68 53.10 -4.65 4.05
CA LEU A 68 53.18 -3.55 5.02
C LEU A 68 51.97 -2.58 4.83
N PRO A 69 51.49 -1.93 5.91
CA PRO A 69 50.16 -1.30 5.92
C PRO A 69 50.17 0.23 5.76
N TYR A 70 48.98 0.80 5.56
CA TYR A 70 48.70 2.22 5.82
C TYR A 70 47.59 2.35 6.89
N GLN A 71 47.69 3.40 7.71
CA GLN A 71 46.88 3.61 8.91
C GLN A 71 45.70 4.56 8.66
N TYR A 72 44.61 4.39 9.43
CA TYR A 72 43.59 5.41 9.65
C TYR A 72 43.62 5.83 11.13
N HIS A 73 43.32 7.11 11.41
CA HIS A 73 43.31 7.67 12.77
C HIS A 73 41.89 7.81 13.32
N HIS A 74 41.69 7.41 14.59
CA HIS A 74 40.47 7.66 15.36
C HIS A 74 40.63 8.88 16.28
N LEU A 75 39.63 9.77 16.25
CA LEU A 75 39.19 10.68 17.32
C LEU A 75 37.69 10.96 17.07
N GLY A 76 36.78 11.02 18.04
CA GLY A 76 36.86 10.67 19.45
C GLY A 76 35.57 11.11 20.16
N VAL A 77 34.84 10.18 20.80
CA VAL A 77 33.55 10.47 21.47
C VAL A 77 33.72 10.33 22.99
N GLY A 78 33.24 11.32 23.74
CA GLY A 78 33.28 11.32 25.21
C GLY A 78 31.98 10.86 25.84
N HIS A 79 32.08 10.00 26.86
CA HIS A 79 31.05 9.77 27.87
C HIS A 79 31.69 9.82 29.26
N GLN A 80 30.95 10.36 30.23
CA GLN A 80 31.28 10.29 31.66
C GLN A 80 30.00 9.98 32.43
N VAL A 81 30.16 9.24 33.53
CA VAL A 81 29.06 8.59 34.25
C VAL A 81 29.18 8.86 35.76
N ASN A 82 28.00 9.09 36.35
CA ASN A 82 27.66 9.04 37.77
C ASN A 82 28.09 10.14 38.75
N GLN A 83 27.16 10.33 39.69
CA GLN A 83 27.25 11.03 40.97
C GLN A 83 27.97 10.08 41.99
N SER A 84 28.30 10.43 43.23
CA SER A 84 27.86 11.50 44.14
C SER A 84 28.87 11.62 45.30
N PHE A 85 28.91 12.76 46.01
CA PHE A 85 28.92 12.89 47.49
C PHE A 85 29.01 14.37 47.90
N ALA A 86 28.47 14.70 49.07
CA ALA A 86 28.49 16.03 49.71
C ALA A 86 29.51 16.04 50.89
N PRO A 87 29.74 17.12 51.69
CA PRO A 87 28.98 18.39 51.75
C PRO A 87 29.77 19.71 52.03
N SER A 88 28.98 20.79 52.18
CA SER A 88 29.08 21.87 53.20
C SER A 88 29.49 23.30 52.79
N LEU A 89 28.80 24.26 53.42
CA LEU A 89 29.06 25.72 53.54
C LEU A 89 29.07 26.56 52.23
N GLY A 90 28.38 27.71 52.14
CA GLY A 90 27.39 28.33 53.04
C GLY A 90 27.24 29.84 52.82
N TYR A 91 26.00 30.35 52.83
CA TYR A 91 25.60 31.77 52.58
C TYR A 91 25.93 32.32 51.17
N GLY A 92 25.20 33.30 50.61
CA GLY A 92 23.90 33.87 51.02
C GLY A 92 23.53 35.14 50.23
N HIS A 93 22.22 35.41 50.11
CA HIS A 93 21.57 36.69 49.77
C HIS A 93 21.88 37.45 48.43
N ASP A 94 20.80 37.56 47.64
CA ASP A 94 20.18 38.84 47.20
C ASP A 94 20.43 39.54 45.83
N LEU A 95 19.28 39.96 45.28
CA LEU A 95 18.95 41.19 44.54
C LEU A 95 19.42 41.42 43.07
N LEU A 96 18.48 41.14 42.16
CA LEU A 96 17.83 42.08 41.20
C LEU A 96 18.18 43.60 41.32
N PRO A 97 17.98 44.44 40.26
CA PRO A 97 17.87 44.15 38.81
C PRO A 97 18.49 45.26 37.87
N ASP A 98 18.07 45.24 36.60
CA ASP A 98 17.68 46.39 35.75
C ASP A 98 18.63 47.01 34.66
N ARG A 99 18.19 46.79 33.40
CA ARG A 99 18.03 47.74 32.26
C ARG A 99 19.21 48.51 31.62
N GLY A 100 19.43 48.17 30.35
CA GLY A 100 19.49 49.14 29.22
C GLY A 100 20.87 49.72 28.85
N SER A 101 21.03 50.50 27.76
CA SER A 101 20.21 50.66 26.55
C SER A 101 20.91 51.57 25.51
N ILE A 102 21.35 51.01 24.36
CA ILE A 102 21.45 51.65 23.02
C ILE A 102 22.49 52.79 22.78
N ARG A 103 23.16 52.76 21.60
CA ARG A 103 24.20 53.68 21.03
C ARG A 103 25.57 53.60 21.73
N GLY A 104 26.72 53.87 21.07
CA GLY A 104 27.00 54.35 19.71
C GLY A 104 28.49 54.13 19.28
N PRO A 105 28.93 54.65 18.10
CA PRO A 105 30.15 54.20 17.38
C PRO A 105 31.30 55.27 17.34
N PRO A 106 32.38 55.19 16.49
CA PRO A 106 33.37 54.11 16.24
C PRO A 106 34.86 54.61 16.09
N ILE A 107 35.77 53.77 15.53
CA ILE A 107 37.02 54.07 14.75
C ILE A 107 38.41 54.19 15.47
N SER A 108 39.42 53.58 14.81
CA SER A 108 40.88 53.86 14.73
C SER A 108 41.96 53.11 15.57
N GLU A 109 43.06 52.85 14.85
CA GLU A 109 44.38 52.23 15.15
C GLU A 109 45.39 53.25 15.78
N PRO A 110 46.65 52.93 16.22
CA PRO A 110 47.72 52.32 15.39
C PRO A 110 48.90 51.54 16.10
N ASN A 111 49.95 51.24 15.30
CA ASN A 111 51.14 50.39 15.53
C ASN A 111 52.30 50.89 16.44
N ARG A 112 53.10 49.93 17.01
CA ARG A 112 54.59 49.72 16.83
C ARG A 112 55.34 49.09 18.04
N TYR A 113 56.25 48.12 17.83
CA TYR A 113 57.75 48.23 17.91
C TYR A 113 58.52 46.88 17.84
N HIS A 114 59.86 46.92 17.62
CA HIS A 114 60.84 45.79 17.52
C HIS A 114 61.23 45.18 18.90
N GLN A 115 61.98 44.08 19.10
CA GLN A 115 63.25 43.49 18.53
C GLN A 115 63.40 41.98 18.93
N ALA A 116 64.43 41.17 18.57
CA ALA A 116 65.33 40.98 17.39
C ALA A 116 66.39 39.86 17.68
N VAL A 117 67.10 39.34 16.64
CA VAL A 117 68.43 38.61 16.69
C VAL A 117 68.39 37.14 17.28
N ASN A 118 69.10 36.10 16.78
CA ASN A 118 70.45 35.98 16.16
C ASN A 118 70.69 34.72 15.26
N ASN A 119 71.68 34.78 14.33
CA ASN A 119 72.51 33.72 13.68
C ASN A 119 71.87 32.40 13.14
N GLN A 120 72.20 31.81 11.97
CA GLN A 120 73.26 31.97 10.91
C GLN A 120 72.78 31.18 9.64
N LYS A 121 73.45 30.79 8.51
CA LYS A 121 74.79 30.67 7.82
C LYS A 121 74.43 30.30 6.31
N VAL A 122 75.23 30.12 5.24
CA VAL A 122 76.56 30.52 4.65
C VAL A 122 76.97 29.46 3.58
N PRO A 123 77.73 29.70 2.47
CA PRO A 123 78.09 30.96 1.77
C PRO A 123 78.05 30.92 0.19
N SER A 124 78.48 32.03 -0.46
CA SER A 124 79.10 32.17 -1.83
C SER A 124 78.22 31.95 -3.09
N GLN A 125 78.36 32.59 -4.27
CA GLN A 125 79.08 33.79 -4.86
C GLN A 125 78.45 34.05 -6.29
N ASN A 126 78.78 34.99 -7.22
CA ASN A 126 79.85 35.99 -7.50
C ASN A 126 79.28 37.17 -8.40
N PRO A 127 80.02 38.26 -8.75
CA PRO A 127 79.47 39.44 -9.47
C PRO A 127 80.21 39.90 -10.78
N GLU A 128 79.88 41.12 -11.28
CA GLU A 128 80.68 42.11 -12.07
C GLU A 128 80.74 42.18 -13.64
N ILE A 129 80.54 43.41 -14.16
CA ILE A 129 81.34 44.26 -15.10
C ILE A 129 81.83 43.79 -16.52
N SER A 130 81.32 44.49 -17.56
CA SER A 130 81.85 44.98 -18.87
C SER A 130 82.52 44.12 -20.00
N GLN A 131 82.02 44.38 -21.23
CA GLN A 131 82.66 44.46 -22.57
C GLN A 131 83.35 43.26 -23.27
N ASP A 132 82.94 43.10 -24.55
CA ASP A 132 83.61 42.55 -25.77
C ASP A 132 84.19 41.10 -25.72
N ASP A 133 84.14 40.27 -26.77
CA ASP A 133 83.93 40.50 -28.22
C ASP A 133 83.37 39.21 -28.91
N LEU A 134 82.68 39.33 -30.07
CA LEU A 134 82.29 38.31 -31.10
C LEU A 134 81.86 36.88 -30.64
N SER A 135 80.79 36.20 -31.08
CA SER A 135 79.79 36.28 -32.20
C SER A 135 78.85 35.03 -32.03
N GLU A 136 77.71 34.72 -32.67
CA GLU A 136 76.65 35.29 -33.54
C GLU A 136 75.56 34.17 -33.66
N ALA A 137 74.28 34.30 -34.07
CA ALA A 137 73.30 35.39 -34.23
C ALA A 137 71.88 34.79 -34.52
N MET A 138 70.82 35.64 -34.56
CA MET A 138 69.48 35.46 -35.22
C MET A 138 68.46 34.45 -34.63
N ASP A 139 67.14 34.75 -34.51
CA ASP A 139 66.38 36.02 -34.73
C ASP A 139 65.05 36.12 -33.91
N THR A 140 64.33 37.24 -34.09
CA THR A 140 63.13 37.87 -33.44
C THR A 140 61.73 37.25 -33.73
N GLY A 141 60.58 37.66 -33.14
CA GLY A 141 60.21 38.62 -32.06
C GLY A 141 58.68 39.03 -32.06
N SER A 142 58.18 39.71 -31.00
CA SER A 142 56.93 40.56 -30.85
C SER A 142 55.51 39.99 -31.17
N ASP A 143 54.34 40.47 -30.68
CA ASP A 143 53.92 41.46 -29.64
C ASP A 143 52.44 41.27 -29.13
N MET A 144 51.90 42.21 -28.32
CA MET A 144 50.84 42.13 -27.26
C MET A 144 49.33 42.50 -27.56
N ASP A 145 48.43 41.88 -26.75
CA ASP A 145 47.31 42.36 -25.87
C ASP A 145 46.01 43.16 -26.26
N ASP A 146 44.89 42.71 -25.65
CA ASP A 146 43.73 43.40 -24.98
C ASP A 146 42.49 44.07 -25.67
N GLU A 147 41.46 44.35 -24.84
CA GLU A 147 40.00 44.46 -25.11
C GLU A 147 39.42 45.89 -25.37
N PHE A 148 38.25 46.03 -26.06
CA PHE A 148 36.96 46.60 -25.53
C PHE A 148 35.81 46.86 -26.57
N SER A 149 34.56 46.59 -26.13
CA SER A 149 33.23 47.20 -26.40
C SER A 149 32.71 47.83 -27.74
N GLU A 150 31.42 47.52 -28.03
CA GLU A 150 30.30 48.38 -28.50
C GLU A 150 30.02 48.78 -29.99
N ASN A 151 28.82 48.36 -30.45
CA ASN A 151 27.74 49.11 -31.14
C ASN A 151 27.81 49.67 -32.60
N MET A 152 26.64 49.52 -33.27
CA MET A 152 26.03 50.31 -34.36
C MET A 152 26.46 50.22 -35.86
N ASP A 153 25.66 49.45 -36.62
CA ASP A 153 24.71 49.92 -37.68
C ASP A 153 25.12 50.22 -39.15
N MET A 154 24.13 50.06 -40.06
CA MET A 154 23.94 50.68 -41.40
C MET A 154 24.86 50.40 -42.63
N SER A 155 24.53 49.32 -43.37
CA SER A 155 24.04 49.34 -44.79
C SER A 155 24.91 49.71 -46.04
N SER A 156 24.52 49.10 -47.19
CA SER A 156 24.73 49.47 -48.63
C SER A 156 25.96 48.92 -49.41
N GLY A 157 25.77 48.70 -50.73
CA GLY A 157 26.72 48.08 -51.71
C GLY A 157 27.38 49.11 -52.67
N PRO A 158 27.65 48.86 -53.98
CA PRO A 158 27.10 47.80 -54.89
C PRO A 158 28.12 47.18 -55.92
N GLU A 159 27.60 46.53 -56.99
CA GLU A 159 28.22 46.19 -58.33
C GLU A 159 29.41 45.17 -58.39
N ALA A 160 29.64 44.26 -59.38
CA ALA A 160 29.14 43.85 -60.73
C ALA A 160 30.16 44.04 -61.89
N GLU A 161 30.21 43.30 -63.02
CA GLU A 161 29.39 42.16 -63.53
C GLU A 161 30.10 40.76 -63.40
N ASP A 162 30.54 39.93 -64.37
CA ASP A 162 30.68 39.95 -65.86
C ASP A 162 30.32 38.56 -66.51
N SER A 163 31.23 37.89 -67.25
CA SER A 163 30.94 36.89 -68.32
C SER A 163 31.95 35.71 -68.39
N THR A 164 31.90 34.70 -69.29
CA THR A 164 31.21 34.35 -70.58
C THR A 164 31.33 32.79 -70.75
N ASP A 165 30.87 32.00 -71.74
CA ASP A 165 29.80 31.91 -72.78
C ASP A 165 30.09 30.60 -73.58
N GLY A 166 29.19 29.67 -73.95
CA GLY A 166 27.74 29.49 -73.77
C GLY A 166 27.39 27.98 -73.90
N LYS A 167 26.67 27.45 -74.92
CA LYS A 167 25.87 28.06 -76.01
C LYS A 167 25.09 26.97 -76.81
N ILE A 168 24.01 27.38 -77.51
CA ILE A 168 23.43 26.77 -78.77
C ILE A 168 22.64 25.42 -78.64
N LEU A 169 21.45 25.14 -79.24
CA LEU A 169 20.37 25.91 -79.94
C LEU A 169 19.07 25.03 -80.11
N THR A 170 17.86 25.66 -80.19
CA THR A 170 16.66 25.34 -81.05
C THR A 170 15.93 23.95 -80.98
N GLU A 171 14.63 23.73 -81.31
CA GLU A 171 13.43 24.57 -81.61
C GLU A 171 12.08 23.77 -81.65
N ASN A 172 10.95 24.49 -81.55
CA ASN A 172 9.64 24.34 -82.27
C ASN A 172 8.59 23.18 -82.11
N MET A 173 7.33 23.65 -81.94
CA MET A 173 6.04 23.27 -82.61
C MET A 173 5.15 22.06 -82.21
N GLY A 174 3.86 22.38 -81.92
CA GLY A 174 2.64 21.57 -82.23
C GLY A 174 1.90 20.91 -81.04
N GLY A 175 0.56 20.92 -80.92
CA GLY A 175 -0.47 21.73 -81.60
C GLY A 175 -1.92 21.18 -81.58
N THR A 176 -2.91 21.95 -81.05
CA THR A 176 -4.40 21.78 -81.16
C THR A 176 -5.06 20.57 -80.44
N ALA A 177 -6.37 20.52 -80.10
CA ALA A 177 -7.58 21.32 -80.41
C ALA A 177 -8.57 21.38 -79.19
N SER A 178 -9.33 22.47 -78.90
CA SER A 178 -10.76 22.78 -79.27
C SER A 178 -11.83 21.69 -78.97
N LYS A 179 -13.10 21.94 -78.56
CA LYS A 179 -13.94 23.15 -78.23
C LYS A 179 -15.35 22.76 -77.69
N ALA A 180 -15.99 23.60 -76.84
CA ALA A 180 -17.46 23.82 -76.61
C ALA A 180 -18.36 22.59 -76.23
N VAL A 181 -19.61 22.62 -75.70
CA VAL A 181 -20.85 23.46 -75.71
C VAL A 181 -21.62 23.11 -74.39
N SER A 182 -21.98 23.96 -73.41
CA SER A 182 -23.06 24.99 -73.26
C SER A 182 -24.55 24.51 -73.22
N VAL A 183 -25.43 25.26 -72.49
CA VAL A 183 -26.94 25.14 -72.41
C VAL A 183 -27.48 24.03 -71.45
N SER A 184 -28.47 24.21 -70.54
CA SER A 184 -29.16 25.39 -69.94
C SER A 184 -30.03 25.04 -68.68
N SER A 185 -30.59 26.09 -68.04
CA SER A 185 -31.94 26.18 -67.39
C SER A 185 -32.35 25.31 -66.16
N GLY A 186 -32.70 25.99 -65.05
CA GLY A 186 -33.80 25.60 -64.12
C GLY A 186 -35.12 26.28 -64.55
N PRO A 187 -36.02 26.80 -63.67
CA PRO A 187 -36.14 26.73 -62.19
C PRO A 187 -37.11 25.60 -61.70
N GLU A 188 -38.14 25.63 -60.82
CA GLU A 188 -38.99 26.59 -60.02
C GLU A 188 -39.51 25.90 -58.71
N VAL A 189 -39.53 26.53 -57.50
CA VAL A 189 -40.56 27.39 -56.80
C VAL A 189 -41.62 26.61 -55.97
N SER A 190 -42.07 27.21 -54.84
CA SER A 190 -43.26 26.91 -54.00
C SER A 190 -43.32 25.59 -53.18
N ASP A 191 -43.92 25.53 -51.97
CA ASP A 191 -44.40 26.59 -51.05
C ASP A 191 -44.60 26.05 -49.59
N GLU A 192 -44.58 26.98 -48.62
CA GLU A 192 -45.47 27.21 -47.43
C GLU A 192 -46.25 26.06 -46.70
N VAL A 193 -46.76 26.15 -45.45
CA VAL A 193 -46.93 27.25 -44.45
C VAL A 193 -47.08 26.70 -43.00
N TYR A 194 -46.58 27.46 -42.00
CA TYR A 194 -46.95 27.64 -40.57
C TYR A 194 -47.70 26.54 -39.75
N THR A 195 -47.31 26.38 -38.46
CA THR A 195 -48.05 26.84 -37.24
C THR A 195 -47.40 26.20 -35.97
N THR A 196 -46.72 26.90 -35.04
CA THR A 196 -47.06 27.98 -34.07
C THR A 196 -47.71 27.57 -32.74
N THR A 197 -46.97 27.90 -31.65
CA THR A 197 -47.37 28.26 -30.26
C THR A 197 -47.68 27.20 -29.16
N PRO A 198 -47.30 27.47 -27.89
CA PRO A 198 -47.46 26.59 -26.70
C PRO A 198 -48.73 26.92 -25.87
N PRO A 199 -48.93 26.38 -24.63
CA PRO A 199 -48.57 27.20 -23.45
C PRO A 199 -48.33 26.52 -22.05
N LYS A 200 -47.73 27.34 -21.14
CA LYS A 200 -48.01 27.49 -19.68
C LYS A 200 -47.43 26.52 -18.61
N VAL A 201 -47.42 27.06 -17.37
CA VAL A 201 -46.62 26.65 -16.19
C VAL A 201 -47.38 26.95 -14.89
N ALA A 202 -47.35 26.02 -13.92
CA ALA A 202 -47.44 26.23 -12.45
C ALA A 202 -47.13 24.87 -11.75
N ILE A 203 -46.34 24.67 -10.67
CA ILE A 203 -45.80 25.44 -9.52
C ILE A 203 -46.60 25.30 -8.21
N MET A 204 -45.88 25.05 -7.10
CA MET A 204 -46.27 25.01 -5.66
C MET A 204 -47.07 23.80 -5.11
N GLN A 205 -46.90 23.32 -3.86
CA GLN A 205 -45.75 23.34 -2.90
C GLN A 205 -46.04 22.47 -1.64
N SER A 206 -45.05 21.69 -1.16
CA SER A 206 -44.71 21.33 0.27
C SER A 206 -45.81 20.72 1.21
N PRO A 207 -45.52 20.19 2.43
CA PRO A 207 -44.26 20.20 3.20
C PRO A 207 -43.74 18.89 3.86
N THR A 208 -42.40 18.80 3.95
CA THR A 208 -41.58 18.36 5.10
C THR A 208 -41.85 17.03 5.84
N THR A 209 -40.92 16.06 5.70
CA THR A 209 -40.00 15.65 6.80
C THR A 209 -38.78 14.90 6.26
N VAL A 210 -37.61 15.28 6.77
CA VAL A 210 -36.24 14.99 6.29
C VAL A 210 -35.90 13.51 6.03
N ARG A 211 -35.32 13.24 4.86
CA ARG A 211 -34.27 12.21 4.62
C ARG A 211 -33.13 12.87 3.84
N LEU A 212 -31.89 12.47 4.11
CA LEU A 212 -30.71 13.01 3.42
C LEU A 212 -30.64 12.48 1.98
N ALA A 213 -30.71 13.39 1.02
CA ALA A 213 -30.37 13.17 -0.39
C ALA A 213 -29.21 14.10 -0.76
N PHE A 214 -28.38 13.70 -1.72
CA PHE A 214 -27.34 14.55 -2.27
C PHE A 214 -27.95 15.50 -3.29
N GLU A 215 -28.01 16.80 -2.99
CA GLU A 215 -28.27 17.82 -3.99
C GLU A 215 -26.96 18.24 -4.67
N LEU A 216 -27.01 18.35 -5.99
CA LEU A 216 -25.95 18.90 -6.84
C LEU A 216 -26.33 20.34 -7.15
N GLU A 217 -25.66 21.32 -6.53
CA GLU A 217 -25.72 22.69 -7.03
C GLU A 217 -25.04 22.75 -8.40
N ALA A 218 -25.71 23.41 -9.35
CA ALA A 218 -25.27 23.52 -10.73
C ALA A 218 -24.82 24.97 -11.00
N ASP A 219 -23.52 25.22 -10.93
CA ASP A 219 -22.94 26.46 -11.42
C ASP A 219 -23.17 26.59 -12.93
N GLY A 220 -23.80 27.68 -13.34
CA GLY A 220 -24.08 27.98 -14.75
C GLY A 220 -22.82 28.32 -15.53
N VAL A 221 -22.74 27.84 -16.76
CA VAL A 221 -21.71 28.26 -17.73
C VAL A 221 -22.37 29.19 -18.76
N ASP A 222 -22.20 30.50 -18.58
CA ASP A 222 -22.52 31.46 -19.63
C ASP A 222 -21.51 31.36 -20.78
N ALA A 223 -22.01 31.35 -22.03
CA ALA A 223 -21.21 31.05 -23.20
C ALA A 223 -21.46 32.05 -24.35
N ARG A 224 -20.53 32.99 -24.47
CA ARG A 224 -20.06 33.67 -25.70
C ARG A 224 -21.08 34.22 -26.70
N SER A 225 -20.91 35.50 -27.03
CA SER A 225 -20.90 35.96 -28.42
C SER A 225 -19.90 37.12 -28.52
N ASP A 226 -19.14 37.15 -29.61
CA ASP A 226 -18.16 38.19 -29.93
C ASP A 226 -18.85 39.38 -30.62
N ASP A 227 -18.31 40.59 -30.49
CA ASP A 227 -18.07 41.44 -31.67
C ASP A 227 -17.03 42.56 -31.42
N ILE A 228 -16.62 43.22 -32.50
CA ILE A 228 -15.49 44.15 -32.64
C ILE A 228 -16.01 45.60 -32.71
N SER A 229 -15.41 46.55 -31.98
CA SER A 229 -15.03 47.88 -32.51
C SER A 229 -14.49 48.87 -31.47
N GLU A 230 -13.93 49.94 -32.02
CA GLU A 230 -13.03 50.95 -31.48
C GLU A 230 -13.52 51.83 -30.32
N THR A 231 -12.55 52.33 -29.57
CA THR A 231 -12.66 53.48 -28.65
C THR A 231 -12.61 54.82 -29.42
N PRO A 232 -12.80 56.01 -28.79
CA PRO A 232 -13.42 56.35 -27.49
C PRO A 232 -14.42 57.54 -27.59
N ARG A 233 -15.11 57.91 -26.47
CA ARG A 233 -14.87 59.16 -25.70
C ARG A 233 -15.98 59.60 -24.71
N THR A 234 -15.51 59.98 -23.51
CA THR A 234 -16.00 61.06 -22.62
C THR A 234 -17.44 61.11 -22.05
N SER A 235 -17.50 60.86 -20.74
CA SER A 235 -17.90 61.82 -19.68
C SER A 235 -19.35 61.90 -19.11
N SER A 236 -19.40 62.33 -17.84
CA SER A 236 -20.52 62.84 -17.01
C SER A 236 -21.70 61.92 -16.62
N THR A 237 -21.56 61.32 -15.41
CA THR A 237 -22.34 61.60 -14.17
C THR A 237 -23.55 62.57 -14.18
N PRO A 238 -24.51 62.55 -13.19
CA PRO A 238 -24.61 61.70 -11.97
C PRO A 238 -26.03 61.22 -11.52
N SER A 239 -26.04 60.48 -10.39
CA SER A 239 -26.95 60.59 -9.21
C SER A 239 -28.44 60.18 -9.21
N GLY A 240 -28.76 59.23 -8.32
CA GLY A 240 -29.85 59.34 -7.30
C GLY A 240 -31.15 58.56 -7.54
N VAL A 241 -32.02 58.29 -6.54
CA VAL A 241 -31.95 58.33 -5.05
C VAL A 241 -33.02 57.34 -4.48
N SER A 242 -32.90 56.94 -3.20
CA SER A 242 -33.69 55.94 -2.44
C SER A 242 -35.23 56.12 -2.28
N GLY A 243 -35.97 55.02 -1.98
CA GLY A 243 -37.34 55.04 -1.42
C GLY A 243 -37.90 53.64 -0.97
N PRO A 244 -38.51 53.45 0.24
CA PRO A 244 -38.88 52.10 0.77
C PRO A 244 -40.31 51.92 1.40
N SER A 245 -40.61 50.70 1.90
CA SER A 245 -41.60 50.32 2.98
C SER A 245 -43.14 50.35 2.68
N SER A 246 -44.09 49.65 3.36
CA SER A 246 -44.14 48.42 4.24
C SER A 246 -45.62 48.02 4.63
N HIS A 247 -45.85 46.85 5.29
CA HIS A 247 -47.04 46.44 6.13
C HIS A 247 -48.41 46.04 5.46
N THR A 248 -49.42 45.32 6.04
CA THR A 248 -49.57 44.26 7.12
C THR A 248 -50.98 43.56 7.15
N SER A 249 -51.03 42.25 7.47
CA SER A 249 -52.02 41.47 8.29
C SER A 249 -53.53 41.22 7.94
N ALA A 250 -54.03 40.01 8.32
CA ALA A 250 -55.41 39.56 8.72
C ALA A 250 -56.37 38.83 7.70
N GLY A 251 -57.33 38.00 8.23
CA GLY A 251 -58.36 37.17 7.52
C GLY A 251 -59.82 37.46 8.02
N PRO A 252 -60.85 36.55 8.07
CA PRO A 252 -60.96 35.07 7.78
C PRO A 252 -62.34 34.51 7.19
N SER A 253 -62.50 33.16 7.09
CA SER A 253 -63.74 32.30 7.32
C SER A 253 -64.81 31.83 6.25
N ASN A 254 -65.10 30.49 6.25
CA ASN A 254 -66.37 29.67 6.23
C ASN A 254 -67.43 29.43 5.07
N LEU A 255 -67.68 28.12 4.75
CA LEU A 255 -68.96 27.31 4.60
C LEU A 255 -69.84 27.09 3.29
N LYS A 256 -69.98 25.79 2.87
CA LYS A 256 -71.20 24.92 2.52
C LYS A 256 -71.91 24.70 1.12
N GLU A 257 -72.39 23.44 0.91
CA GLU A 257 -73.56 22.85 0.13
C GLU A 257 -73.49 22.25 -1.34
N SER A 258 -74.57 21.60 -1.87
CA SER A 258 -74.56 20.32 -2.70
C SER A 258 -75.79 19.98 -3.63
N ILE A 259 -75.73 19.00 -4.61
CA ILE A 259 -76.81 18.04 -5.16
C ILE A 259 -76.35 17.18 -6.43
N GLU A 260 -77.22 16.35 -7.10
CA GLU A 260 -76.97 14.98 -7.71
C GLU A 260 -77.56 14.65 -9.15
N GLU A 261 -77.37 13.39 -9.64
CA GLU A 261 -77.83 12.62 -10.86
C GLU A 261 -77.05 12.80 -12.20
N ALA A 262 -76.99 11.88 -13.21
CA ALA A 262 -77.20 10.41 -13.42
C ALA A 262 -76.67 10.01 -14.85
N ASN A 263 -76.76 8.83 -15.52
CA ASN A 263 -77.27 7.43 -15.40
C ASN A 263 -76.30 6.50 -16.25
N LEU A 264 -76.48 5.32 -16.92
CA LEU A 264 -77.53 4.31 -17.27
C LEU A 264 -76.88 2.89 -17.56
N SER A 265 -77.27 2.11 -18.60
CA SER A 265 -76.80 0.74 -19.02
C SER A 265 -76.18 0.71 -20.45
N PHE A 266 -75.79 -0.35 -21.18
CA PHE A 266 -75.92 -1.86 -21.32
C PHE A 266 -74.68 -2.37 -22.16
N ASP A 267 -74.42 -3.63 -22.62
CA ASP A 267 -74.52 -5.09 -22.27
C ASP A 267 -73.72 -5.87 -23.40
N VAL A 268 -73.58 -7.19 -23.67
CA VAL A 268 -74.03 -8.53 -23.17
C VAL A 268 -73.09 -9.66 -23.69
N LEU A 269 -73.04 -10.85 -23.02
CA LEU A 269 -72.32 -12.13 -23.37
C LEU A 269 -70.79 -12.07 -23.60
N LYS A 270 -69.91 -12.91 -23.03
CA LYS A 270 -69.89 -14.05 -22.07
C LYS A 270 -68.38 -14.33 -21.79
N ALA A 271 -67.88 -15.16 -20.86
CA ALA A 271 -68.35 -15.96 -19.71
C ALA A 271 -67.07 -16.40 -18.94
N ALA A 272 -67.07 -16.78 -17.66
CA ALA A 272 -68.05 -16.70 -16.57
C ALA A 272 -67.22 -16.59 -15.25
N SER A 273 -67.32 -15.59 -14.37
CA SER A 273 -68.41 -14.61 -14.10
C SER A 273 -69.67 -15.29 -13.55
N PRO A 274 -70.25 -14.79 -12.43
CA PRO A 274 -71.07 -13.56 -12.43
C PRO A 274 -70.55 -12.52 -11.41
N SER A 275 -70.74 -11.19 -11.48
CA SER A 275 -71.90 -10.33 -11.79
C SER A 275 -73.00 -10.38 -10.70
N SER A 276 -73.64 -9.30 -10.23
CA SER A 276 -73.65 -7.89 -10.66
C SER A 276 -74.24 -6.93 -9.59
N SER A 277 -73.87 -5.64 -9.66
CA SER A 277 -74.70 -4.43 -9.41
C SER A 277 -75.35 -4.11 -8.02
N LEU A 278 -75.58 -2.80 -7.83
CA LEU A 278 -76.56 -2.09 -6.96
C LEU A 278 -76.11 -1.42 -5.64
N SER A 279 -76.69 -0.22 -5.46
CA SER A 279 -77.20 0.41 -4.23
C SER A 279 -76.33 0.59 -2.96
N SER A 280 -76.19 1.87 -2.58
CA SER A 280 -76.54 2.43 -1.25
C SER A 280 -75.75 2.06 0.03
N LEU A 281 -75.55 3.08 0.88
CA LEU A 281 -75.63 2.90 2.35
C LEU A 281 -76.95 2.19 2.72
N PRO A 282 -77.02 1.31 3.74
CA PRO A 282 -76.20 1.43 4.97
C PRO A 282 -75.78 0.08 5.61
N THR A 283 -75.19 0.15 6.81
CA THR A 283 -75.48 -0.85 7.86
C THR A 283 -76.96 -0.74 8.25
N PRO A 284 -77.73 -1.84 8.40
CA PRO A 284 -77.39 -2.80 9.46
C PRO A 284 -77.87 -4.26 9.23
N ALA A 285 -77.72 -5.06 10.30
CA ALA A 285 -78.60 -6.19 10.67
C ALA A 285 -78.44 -7.50 9.83
N LYS A 286 -77.86 -8.56 10.40
CA LYS A 286 -78.51 -9.62 11.23
C LYS A 286 -79.25 -10.67 10.37
N SER A 287 -79.21 -11.97 10.67
CA SER A 287 -78.65 -12.68 11.83
C SER A 287 -78.61 -14.21 11.64
N ALA A 288 -77.85 -14.90 12.51
CA ALA A 288 -77.99 -16.31 12.91
C ALA A 288 -77.68 -17.40 11.83
N THR A 289 -76.58 -18.15 11.90
CA THR A 289 -76.29 -19.35 12.75
C THR A 289 -77.17 -20.58 12.46
N PRO A 290 -76.65 -21.83 12.51
CA PRO A 290 -75.48 -22.25 13.30
C PRO A 290 -74.44 -23.19 12.63
N GLN A 291 -73.23 -23.23 13.24
CA GLN A 291 -72.28 -24.38 13.31
C GLN A 291 -71.60 -24.86 11.99
N ASN A 292 -70.34 -25.36 11.96
CA ASN A 292 -69.29 -25.55 12.98
C ASN A 292 -67.88 -25.62 12.31
N ILE A 293 -66.78 -25.35 13.05
CA ILE A 293 -65.34 -25.64 12.72
C ILE A 293 -64.76 -24.89 11.49
N LYS A 294 -63.47 -24.51 11.40
CA LYS A 294 -62.58 -23.66 12.24
C LYS A 294 -61.32 -23.32 11.39
N ASN A 295 -60.76 -22.12 11.50
CA ASN A 295 -59.97 -21.51 10.39
C ASN A 295 -58.47 -21.25 10.70
N PRO A 296 -57.60 -21.21 9.68
CA PRO A 296 -56.50 -20.24 9.55
C PRO A 296 -56.96 -18.96 8.81
N PRO A 297 -56.22 -17.84 8.89
CA PRO A 297 -55.68 -17.25 7.65
C PRO A 297 -54.29 -16.59 7.84
N ALA A 298 -53.81 -15.89 6.79
CA ALA A 298 -52.43 -15.41 6.62
C ALA A 298 -52.27 -13.88 6.77
N LEU A 299 -51.21 -13.33 6.13
CA LEU A 299 -50.80 -11.93 6.01
C LEU A 299 -51.93 -11.04 5.41
N GLU A 300 -51.90 -9.69 5.41
CA GLU A 300 -50.78 -8.72 5.41
C GLU A 300 -51.31 -7.32 5.81
N THR A 301 -50.67 -6.51 6.65
CA THR A 301 -49.81 -5.34 6.31
C THR A 301 -49.61 -4.46 7.58
N PRO A 302 -48.64 -3.53 7.66
CA PRO A 302 -48.30 -2.83 8.91
C PRO A 302 -48.94 -1.43 9.11
N PRO A 303 -49.59 -1.18 10.27
CA PRO A 303 -49.89 0.19 10.71
C PRO A 303 -49.58 0.51 12.19
N ALA A 304 -49.49 1.81 12.48
CA ALA A 304 -49.60 2.48 13.78
C ALA A 304 -48.55 2.16 14.88
N LEU A 305 -47.55 3.05 14.99
CA LEU A 305 -46.80 3.27 16.23
C LEU A 305 -47.75 3.60 17.39
N LYS A 306 -47.70 2.83 18.48
CA LYS A 306 -48.34 3.14 19.76
C LYS A 306 -47.35 3.86 20.67
N PRO A 307 -47.80 4.71 21.62
CA PRO A 307 -46.93 5.59 22.38
C PRO A 307 -45.90 4.82 23.22
N PRO A 308 -44.72 5.41 23.50
CA PRO A 308 -43.65 4.75 24.23
C PRO A 308 -44.12 4.37 25.64
N LYS A 309 -44.13 3.05 25.92
CA LYS A 309 -44.29 2.55 27.29
C LYS A 309 -43.07 2.96 28.13
N ALA A 310 -43.30 3.08 29.45
CA ALA A 310 -42.38 3.73 30.36
C ALA A 310 -40.93 3.21 30.28
N ILE A 311 -39.99 4.14 30.32
CA ILE A 311 -38.54 3.90 30.35
C ILE A 311 -38.23 2.93 31.52
N PRO A 312 -37.47 1.83 31.28
CA PRO A 312 -37.00 0.98 32.37
C PRO A 312 -36.23 1.83 33.40
N LYS A 313 -36.59 1.72 34.69
CA LYS A 313 -35.83 2.41 35.75
C LYS A 313 -34.35 2.00 35.60
N PRO A 314 -33.42 2.97 35.52
CA PRO A 314 -32.03 2.64 35.19
C PRO A 314 -31.47 1.69 36.24
N VAL A 315 -30.87 0.59 35.76
CA VAL A 315 -30.00 -0.26 36.59
C VAL A 315 -29.01 0.66 37.31
N GLN A 316 -28.87 0.50 38.62
CA GLN A 316 -27.98 1.33 39.41
C GLN A 316 -26.52 1.08 38.98
N ARG A 317 -26.05 1.87 38.01
CA ARG A 317 -24.62 2.00 37.71
C ARG A 317 -23.93 2.32 39.02
N ARG A 318 -23.07 1.40 39.49
CA ARG A 318 -22.22 1.56 40.68
C ARG A 318 -21.52 2.91 40.54
N THR A 319 -21.85 3.87 41.41
CA THR A 319 -21.53 5.28 41.19
C THR A 319 -20.03 5.53 41.39
N VAL A 320 -19.26 5.44 40.31
CA VAL A 320 -17.89 5.93 40.24
C VAL A 320 -17.88 7.40 40.70
N PRO A 321 -16.98 7.81 41.60
CA PRO A 321 -16.90 9.20 42.06
C PRO A 321 -16.75 10.18 40.89
N LYS A 322 -17.66 11.15 40.79
CA LYS A 322 -17.66 12.15 39.72
C LYS A 322 -16.39 13.01 39.82
N GLY A 323 -15.46 12.82 38.88
CA GLY A 323 -14.21 13.60 38.79
C GLY A 323 -12.94 12.77 38.66
N ARG A 324 -12.98 11.43 38.80
CA ARG A 324 -11.83 10.58 38.47
C ARG A 324 -11.75 10.35 36.95
N ILE A 325 -10.65 10.76 36.34
CA ILE A 325 -10.23 10.29 35.01
C ILE A 325 -9.92 8.80 35.13
N LEU A 326 -10.47 7.98 34.23
CA LEU A 326 -10.12 6.56 34.14
C LEU A 326 -8.69 6.46 33.60
N ARG A 327 -7.80 5.76 34.32
CA ARG A 327 -6.46 5.42 33.81
C ARG A 327 -6.50 4.05 33.12
N PHE A 328 -5.53 3.74 32.26
CA PHE A 328 -5.41 2.40 31.65
C PHE A 328 -5.37 1.27 32.69
N THR A 329 -4.82 1.55 33.87
CA THR A 329 -4.80 0.63 35.03
C THR A 329 -6.17 0.39 35.69
N ASP A 330 -7.18 1.24 35.40
CA ASP A 330 -8.56 1.07 35.86
C ASP A 330 -9.40 0.20 34.88
N LEU A 331 -8.80 -0.27 33.76
CA LEU A 331 -9.45 -1.05 32.69
C LEU A 331 -9.30 -2.57 32.88
N LEU A 332 -10.15 -3.33 32.18
CA LEU A 332 -10.22 -4.79 32.30
C LEU A 332 -9.47 -5.51 31.16
N PRO A 333 -8.44 -6.32 31.45
CA PRO A 333 -7.74 -7.13 30.45
C PRO A 333 -8.65 -8.23 29.88
N ARG A 334 -8.22 -8.84 28.76
CA ARG A 334 -8.89 -9.95 28.05
C ARG A 334 -10.26 -9.64 27.43
N THR A 335 -10.82 -8.44 27.64
CA THR A 335 -12.16 -8.06 27.15
C THR A 335 -12.28 -8.03 25.63
N SER A 336 -11.17 -7.80 24.91
CA SER A 336 -11.10 -7.79 23.43
C SER A 336 -10.62 -9.12 22.83
N ILE A 337 -10.51 -10.17 23.65
CA ILE A 337 -10.04 -11.49 23.22
C ILE A 337 -11.26 -12.41 23.01
N PRO A 338 -11.61 -12.77 21.76
CA PRO A 338 -12.81 -13.56 21.51
C PRO A 338 -12.70 -14.95 22.13
N THR A 339 -13.69 -15.34 22.93
CA THR A 339 -13.73 -16.62 23.65
C THR A 339 -13.91 -17.85 22.76
N ASN A 340 -14.23 -17.64 21.48
CA ASN A 340 -14.57 -18.68 20.50
C ASN A 340 -13.42 -19.07 19.56
N ILE A 341 -12.22 -18.48 19.70
CA ILE A 341 -11.02 -18.82 18.91
C ILE A 341 -9.89 -19.30 19.82
N SER A 342 -9.01 -20.17 19.30
CA SER A 342 -7.82 -20.61 20.04
C SER A 342 -6.76 -19.50 20.11
N PRO A 343 -5.88 -19.50 21.14
CA PRO A 343 -4.76 -18.58 21.23
C PRO A 343 -3.87 -18.57 19.98
N GLN A 344 -3.66 -19.74 19.36
CA GLN A 344 -2.87 -19.88 18.13
C GLN A 344 -3.54 -19.21 16.92
N ILE A 345 -4.86 -19.35 16.75
CA ILE A 345 -5.60 -18.67 15.66
C ILE A 345 -5.65 -17.14 15.90
N LEU A 346 -5.75 -16.71 17.16
CA LEU A 346 -5.63 -15.30 17.53
C LEU A 346 -4.22 -14.75 17.24
N ALA A 347 -3.17 -15.53 17.55
CA ALA A 347 -1.78 -15.20 17.25
C ALA A 347 -1.53 -15.08 15.74
N GLN A 348 -1.91 -16.08 14.94
CA GLN A 348 -1.82 -16.04 13.48
C GLN A 348 -2.53 -14.81 12.88
N GLN A 349 -3.72 -14.48 13.39
CA GLN A 349 -4.44 -13.26 12.97
C GLN A 349 -3.72 -11.95 13.41
N GLY A 350 -3.00 -11.96 14.53
CA GLY A 350 -2.16 -10.84 14.97
C GLY A 350 -0.88 -10.69 14.15
N VAL A 351 -0.19 -11.80 13.88
CA VAL A 351 1.00 -11.88 13.01
C VAL A 351 0.66 -11.35 11.61
N HIS A 352 -0.45 -11.80 11.04
CA HIS A 352 -0.94 -11.30 9.74
C HIS A 352 -1.33 -9.82 9.77
N ALA A 353 -1.87 -9.32 10.88
CA ALA A 353 -2.20 -7.90 11.05
C ALA A 353 -0.95 -7.02 11.17
N ALA A 354 0.14 -7.51 11.77
CA ALA A 354 1.43 -6.81 11.82
C ALA A 354 2.04 -6.65 10.42
N TYR A 355 2.14 -7.74 9.64
CA TYR A 355 2.54 -7.68 8.22
C TYR A 355 1.64 -6.73 7.42
N SER A 356 0.31 -6.84 7.59
CA SER A 356 -0.67 -5.95 6.93
C SER A 356 -0.52 -4.47 7.32
N SER A 357 0.17 -4.18 8.42
CA SER A 357 0.43 -2.83 8.96
C SER A 357 1.86 -2.35 8.73
N ARG A 358 2.71 -3.12 8.02
CA ARG A 358 4.15 -2.83 7.78
C ARG A 358 5.00 -2.88 9.07
N LEU A 359 4.74 -3.85 9.94
CA LEU A 359 5.49 -4.07 11.18
C LEU A 359 5.94 -5.52 11.30
N ASN A 360 7.19 -5.75 11.74
CA ASN A 360 7.71 -7.09 12.00
C ASN A 360 6.95 -7.72 13.19
N PRO A 361 6.20 -8.83 13.03
CA PRO A 361 5.44 -9.42 14.12
C PRO A 361 6.29 -9.96 15.28
N TYR A 362 7.57 -10.24 15.05
CA TYR A 362 8.49 -10.89 16.00
C TYR A 362 9.58 -9.95 16.56
N ALA A 363 9.71 -8.73 16.03
CA ALA A 363 10.67 -7.73 16.50
C ALA A 363 10.01 -6.39 16.82
N LEU A 364 10.67 -5.62 17.69
CA LEU A 364 10.32 -4.21 17.91
C LEU A 364 10.66 -3.39 16.66
N HIS A 365 9.81 -2.42 16.31
CA HIS A 365 10.19 -1.35 15.39
C HIS A 365 11.28 -0.47 16.05
N PRO A 366 12.20 0.18 15.32
CA PRO A 366 13.25 1.01 15.91
C PRO A 366 12.75 2.07 16.92
N ASP A 367 11.68 2.81 16.61
CA ASP A 367 11.00 3.70 17.57
C ASP A 367 10.49 2.98 18.84
N GLU A 368 9.94 1.76 18.71
CA GLU A 368 9.45 0.97 19.87
C GLU A 368 10.63 0.50 20.73
N TYR A 369 11.71 0.04 20.10
CA TYR A 369 12.95 -0.33 20.76
C TYR A 369 13.55 0.86 21.52
N GLN A 370 13.68 2.04 20.89
CA GLN A 370 14.19 3.23 21.55
C GLN A 370 13.31 3.71 22.71
N LEU A 371 11.98 3.55 22.60
CA LEU A 371 11.01 3.88 23.65
C LEU A 371 11.03 2.88 24.83
N LEU A 372 11.37 1.60 24.58
CA LEU A 372 11.19 0.52 25.56
C LEU A 372 12.49 -0.08 26.13
N ARG A 373 13.66 0.09 25.47
CA ARG A 373 14.96 -0.51 25.85
C ARG A 373 15.37 -0.33 27.33
N HIS A 374 14.96 0.78 27.95
CA HIS A 374 15.25 1.12 29.35
C HIS A 374 14.16 0.66 30.34
N HIS A 375 13.00 0.16 29.85
CA HIS A 375 11.82 -0.15 30.64
C HIS A 375 11.41 -1.63 30.60
N ILE A 376 11.89 -2.40 29.61
CA ILE A 376 11.60 -3.82 29.45
C ILE A 376 12.87 -4.65 29.27
N CYS A 377 12.80 -5.92 29.66
CA CYS A 377 13.81 -6.95 29.37
C CYS A 377 13.36 -7.82 28.18
N HIS A 378 14.27 -8.59 27.58
CA HIS A 378 13.98 -9.48 26.44
C HIS A 378 12.72 -10.34 26.64
N LEU A 379 12.49 -10.86 27.85
CA LEU A 379 11.32 -11.68 28.16
C LEU A 379 10.00 -10.92 27.95
N HIS A 380 9.94 -9.64 28.34
CA HIS A 380 8.75 -8.79 28.19
C HIS A 380 8.47 -8.40 26.73
N VAL A 381 9.46 -8.49 25.82
CA VAL A 381 9.30 -8.16 24.39
C VAL A 381 8.19 -9.00 23.76
N SER A 382 8.17 -10.32 23.99
CA SER A 382 7.10 -11.20 23.47
C SER A 382 5.71 -10.79 23.96
N ALA A 383 5.57 -10.32 25.19
CA ALA A 383 4.29 -9.83 25.71
C ALA A 383 3.84 -8.54 25.02
N TYR A 384 4.77 -7.59 24.83
CA TYR A 384 4.51 -6.34 24.12
C TYR A 384 4.10 -6.61 22.66
N LEU A 385 4.89 -7.41 21.92
CA LEU A 385 4.62 -7.78 20.54
C LEU A 385 3.27 -8.49 20.40
N ASN A 386 2.97 -9.45 21.29
CA ASN A 386 1.66 -10.10 21.36
C ASN A 386 0.51 -9.10 21.51
N ILE A 387 0.65 -8.10 22.38
CA ILE A 387 -0.38 -7.08 22.63
C ILE A 387 -0.52 -6.15 21.43
N ARG A 388 0.58 -5.59 20.92
CA ARG A 388 0.63 -4.76 19.71
C ARG A 388 -0.02 -5.47 18.51
N ASN A 389 0.37 -6.72 18.25
CA ASN A 389 -0.18 -7.54 17.17
C ASN A 389 -1.69 -7.81 17.37
N ARG A 390 -2.16 -7.99 18.61
CA ARG A 390 -3.60 -8.12 18.93
C ARG A 390 -4.37 -6.80 18.75
N ILE A 391 -3.78 -5.63 19.02
CA ILE A 391 -4.37 -4.31 18.77
C ILE A 391 -4.48 -4.04 17.26
N LEU A 392 -3.40 -4.26 16.50
CA LEU A 392 -3.38 -4.15 15.03
C LEU A 392 -4.45 -5.03 14.39
N ARG A 393 -4.69 -6.23 14.92
CA ARG A 393 -5.75 -7.14 14.46
C ARG A 393 -7.15 -6.56 14.62
N LEU A 394 -7.43 -5.71 15.61
CA LEU A 394 -8.73 -5.04 15.73
C LEU A 394 -8.93 -4.08 14.56
N TRP A 395 -7.95 -3.19 14.33
CA TRP A 395 -7.95 -2.21 13.25
C TRP A 395 -8.03 -2.87 11.85
N VAL A 396 -7.15 -3.84 11.58
CA VAL A 396 -7.08 -4.52 10.27
C VAL A 396 -8.37 -5.30 9.96
N ARG A 397 -9.11 -5.75 10.98
CA ARG A 397 -10.41 -6.42 10.78
C ARG A 397 -11.59 -5.47 10.58
N ASN A 398 -11.50 -4.20 10.96
CA ASN A 398 -12.58 -3.22 10.81
C ASN A 398 -12.08 -1.75 10.78
N PRO A 399 -11.43 -1.30 9.69
CA PRO A 399 -10.88 0.06 9.61
C PRO A 399 -11.93 1.18 9.46
N LEU A 400 -13.22 0.85 9.54
CA LEU A 400 -14.34 1.79 9.62
C LEU A 400 -14.63 2.25 11.05
N VAL A 401 -14.00 1.64 12.06
CA VAL A 401 -14.17 1.98 13.48
C VAL A 401 -12.79 2.18 14.10
N SER A 402 -12.57 3.31 14.76
CA SER A 402 -11.35 3.56 15.51
C SER A 402 -11.28 2.65 16.73
N VAL A 403 -10.14 2.01 16.93
CA VAL A 403 -9.83 1.21 18.12
C VAL A 403 -9.72 2.15 19.32
N THR A 404 -10.37 1.78 20.42
CA THR A 404 -10.40 2.53 21.69
C THR A 404 -9.31 2.10 22.67
N ALA A 405 -9.04 2.92 23.69
CA ALA A 405 -8.13 2.58 24.79
C ALA A 405 -8.64 1.37 25.59
N GLU A 406 -9.95 1.30 25.80
CA GLU A 406 -10.67 0.17 26.39
C GLU A 406 -10.42 -1.12 25.61
N GLU A 407 -10.56 -1.08 24.29
CA GLU A 407 -10.30 -2.25 23.44
C GLU A 407 -8.82 -2.65 23.44
N ALA A 408 -7.90 -1.70 23.44
CA ALA A 408 -6.46 -1.97 23.51
C ALA A 408 -6.05 -2.61 24.85
N ALA A 409 -6.54 -2.08 25.98
CA ALA A 409 -6.39 -2.71 27.29
C ALA A 409 -6.94 -4.15 27.31
N GLY A 410 -8.08 -4.36 26.64
CA GLY A 410 -8.68 -5.67 26.44
C GLY A 410 -7.83 -6.68 25.65
N CYS A 411 -6.76 -6.25 24.96
CA CYS A 411 -5.80 -7.14 24.29
C CYS A 411 -4.68 -7.68 25.22
N ALA A 412 -4.58 -7.21 26.46
CA ALA A 412 -3.68 -7.78 27.48
C ALA A 412 -4.22 -9.11 28.03
N LEU A 413 -3.37 -10.13 28.24
CA LEU A 413 -3.81 -11.40 28.86
C LEU A 413 -4.03 -11.32 30.37
N ALA A 414 -3.42 -10.35 31.06
CA ALA A 414 -3.44 -10.15 32.51
C ALA A 414 -3.15 -8.69 32.89
N SER A 415 -3.60 -8.24 34.06
CA SER A 415 -3.53 -6.82 34.48
C SER A 415 -2.10 -6.26 34.55
N ARG A 416 -1.10 -7.09 34.85
CA ARG A 416 0.33 -6.69 34.87
C ARG A 416 0.86 -6.18 33.53
N TRP A 417 0.16 -6.47 32.43
CA TRP A 417 0.54 -6.03 31.09
C TRP A 417 -0.25 -4.80 30.59
N LEU A 418 -1.11 -4.19 31.42
CA LEU A 418 -1.90 -3.02 31.01
C LEU A 418 -1.02 -1.82 30.61
N GLY A 419 0.13 -1.62 31.26
CA GLY A 419 1.10 -0.59 30.85
C GLY A 419 1.74 -0.85 29.49
N LEU A 420 1.97 -2.12 29.12
CA LEU A 420 2.41 -2.48 27.77
C LEU A 420 1.32 -2.21 26.72
N ALA A 421 0.04 -2.41 27.08
CA ALA A 421 -1.09 -2.10 26.21
C ALA A 421 -1.29 -0.58 26.04
N GLU A 422 -1.09 0.21 27.09
CA GLU A 422 -1.10 1.68 27.07
C GLU A 422 -0.04 2.23 26.11
N VAL A 423 1.22 1.81 26.26
CA VAL A 423 2.33 2.25 25.39
C VAL A 423 2.16 1.76 23.96
N ALA A 424 1.73 0.51 23.74
CA ALA A 424 1.45 0.00 22.39
C ALA A 424 0.31 0.79 21.71
N TYR A 425 -0.74 1.14 22.44
CA TYR A 425 -1.85 1.92 21.89
C TYR A 425 -1.45 3.36 21.55
N GLU A 426 -0.84 4.08 22.49
CA GLU A 426 -0.34 5.46 22.27
C GLU A 426 0.65 5.52 21.10
N TRP A 427 1.56 4.54 20.98
CA TRP A 427 2.51 4.47 19.85
C TRP A 427 1.81 4.22 18.51
N LEU A 428 0.93 3.21 18.43
CA LEU A 428 0.20 2.87 17.21
C LEU A 428 -0.73 3.98 16.71
N VAL A 429 -1.34 4.76 17.63
CA VAL A 429 -2.18 5.92 17.30
C VAL A 429 -1.33 7.09 16.78
N ARG A 430 -0.29 7.51 17.53
CA ARG A 430 0.51 8.69 17.18
C ARG A 430 1.27 8.51 15.86
N LYS A 431 1.85 7.32 15.65
CA LYS A 431 2.58 6.97 14.41
C LYS A 431 1.66 6.62 13.23
N GLY A 432 0.33 6.59 13.43
CA GLY A 432 -0.64 6.37 12.36
C GLY A 432 -0.71 4.94 11.83
N TYR A 433 -0.42 3.94 12.65
CA TYR A 433 -0.61 2.52 12.29
C TYR A 433 -2.06 2.06 12.47
N ILE A 434 -2.81 2.69 13.38
CA ILE A 434 -4.25 2.52 13.57
C ILE A 434 -4.97 3.88 13.57
N ASN A 435 -6.29 3.87 13.46
CA ASN A 435 -7.16 5.06 13.58
C ASN A 435 -6.85 6.17 12.55
N PHE A 436 -6.28 5.80 11.39
CA PHE A 436 -5.91 6.72 10.31
C PHE A 436 -6.95 6.76 9.19
N GLY A 437 -6.88 7.79 8.34
CA GLY A 437 -7.69 7.88 7.12
C GLY A 437 -9.12 8.35 7.40
N CYS A 438 -10.10 7.76 6.73
CA CYS A 438 -11.47 8.29 6.66
C CYS A 438 -12.37 7.77 7.79
N VAL A 439 -11.86 7.71 9.02
CA VAL A 439 -12.54 7.17 10.22
C VAL A 439 -12.81 8.28 11.24
N GLU A 440 -13.89 8.16 12.02
CA GLU A 440 -14.16 9.06 13.15
C GLU A 440 -13.19 8.80 14.32
N SER A 441 -12.64 9.86 14.92
CA SER A 441 -11.89 9.74 16.18
C SER A 441 -12.79 9.13 17.26
N PRO A 442 -12.24 8.31 18.19
CA PRO A 442 -12.96 7.93 19.40
C PRO A 442 -13.46 9.18 20.14
N GLU A 443 -14.72 9.17 20.62
CA GLU A 443 -15.20 10.26 21.47
C GLU A 443 -14.34 10.33 22.74
N ALA A 444 -13.56 11.40 22.90
CA ALA A 444 -12.90 11.71 24.17
C ALA A 444 -13.95 11.70 25.29
N SER A 445 -13.66 10.95 26.35
CA SER A 445 -14.63 10.54 27.38
C SER A 445 -15.43 11.73 27.89
N SER A 446 -16.72 11.81 27.53
CA SER A 446 -17.52 13.04 27.67
C SER A 446 -17.98 13.35 29.11
N VAL A 447 -16.99 13.51 30.00
CA VAL A 447 -17.08 14.30 31.21
C VAL A 447 -17.61 15.68 30.79
N ARG A 448 -18.90 15.91 31.01
CA ARG A 448 -19.54 17.19 30.76
C ARG A 448 -18.92 18.25 31.67
N VAL A 449 -17.83 18.85 31.21
CA VAL A 449 -17.28 20.09 31.74
C VAL A 449 -18.46 21.06 31.77
N LYS A 450 -18.90 21.44 32.98
CA LYS A 450 -19.97 22.42 33.15
C LYS A 450 -19.58 23.65 32.34
N ARG A 451 -20.52 24.21 31.56
CA ARG A 451 -20.29 25.44 30.79
C ARG A 451 -19.80 26.55 31.72
N TYR A 452 -18.49 26.70 31.85
CA TYR A 452 -17.85 27.83 32.49
C TYR A 452 -17.85 28.99 31.48
N VAL A 453 -18.08 30.19 32.01
CA VAL A 453 -18.47 31.35 31.20
C VAL A 453 -17.26 31.95 30.49
N SER A 454 -17.27 31.83 29.16
CA SER A 454 -16.57 32.70 28.19
C SER A 454 -15.14 33.16 28.55
N LYS A 455 -14.23 32.24 28.90
CA LYS A 455 -12.82 32.44 28.57
C LYS A 455 -12.60 31.99 27.13
N ARG A 456 -12.03 32.87 26.29
CA ARG A 456 -11.34 32.44 25.07
C ARG A 456 -10.05 31.77 25.52
N TYR A 457 -9.87 30.49 25.22
CA TYR A 457 -8.59 29.82 25.39
C TYR A 457 -7.67 30.15 24.20
N LYS A 458 -6.36 29.92 24.32
CA LYS A 458 -5.50 29.97 23.13
C LYS A 458 -5.83 28.74 22.28
N ARG A 459 -6.02 28.94 20.98
CA ARG A 459 -6.10 27.87 19.98
C ARG A 459 -4.91 28.03 19.03
N LYS A 460 -4.10 26.99 18.89
CA LYS A 460 -2.96 26.98 17.96
C LYS A 460 -3.44 26.74 16.53
N THR A 461 -2.69 27.20 15.53
CA THR A 461 -2.99 26.99 14.10
C THR A 461 -1.86 26.26 13.40
N ILE A 462 -2.18 25.17 12.71
CA ILE A 462 -1.27 24.36 11.91
C ILE A 462 -1.61 24.58 10.43
N VAL A 463 -0.63 24.96 9.61
CA VAL A 463 -0.85 25.19 8.17
C VAL A 463 -0.15 24.13 7.34
N VAL A 464 -0.92 23.41 6.52
CA VAL A 464 -0.44 22.36 5.63
C VAL A 464 -0.44 22.87 4.18
N ILE A 465 0.74 23.01 3.60
CA ILE A 465 0.93 23.56 2.25
C ILE A 465 0.93 22.41 1.25
N GLY A 466 -0.04 22.43 0.33
CA GLY A 466 -0.33 21.41 -0.66
C GLY A 466 -1.43 20.44 -0.22
N ALA A 467 -2.50 20.32 -1.01
CA ALA A 467 -3.57 19.33 -0.81
C ALA A 467 -3.34 18.09 -1.69
N GLY A 468 -2.09 17.66 -1.78
CA GLY A 468 -1.70 16.33 -2.28
C GLY A 468 -2.02 15.22 -1.28
N MET A 469 -1.71 13.97 -1.63
CA MET A 469 -1.98 12.82 -0.75
C MET A 469 -1.21 12.86 0.58
N SER A 470 -0.03 13.47 0.60
CA SER A 470 0.73 13.77 1.81
C SER A 470 0.04 14.80 2.70
N GLY A 471 -0.29 15.98 2.16
CA GLY A 471 -0.93 17.05 2.94
C GLY A 471 -2.34 16.70 3.42
N LEU A 472 -3.15 16.03 2.58
CA LEU A 472 -4.47 15.53 2.99
C LEU A 472 -4.37 14.43 4.07
N GLY A 473 -3.41 13.50 3.94
CA GLY A 473 -3.17 12.47 4.96
C GLY A 473 -2.70 13.08 6.28
N CYS A 474 -1.77 14.04 6.22
CA CYS A 474 -1.30 14.78 7.39
C CYS A 474 -2.43 15.53 8.09
N ALA A 475 -3.19 16.35 7.36
CA ALA A 475 -4.27 17.15 7.93
C ALA A 475 -5.40 16.29 8.52
N ARG A 476 -5.76 15.17 7.86
CA ARG A 476 -6.71 14.19 8.40
C ARG A 476 -6.19 13.55 9.68
N GLN A 477 -4.92 13.14 9.72
CA GLN A 477 -4.33 12.55 10.92
C GLN A 477 -4.23 13.58 12.07
N LEU A 478 -3.93 14.85 11.78
CA LEU A 478 -3.93 15.93 12.76
C LEU A 478 -5.34 16.21 13.32
N GLU A 479 -6.39 16.31 12.50
CA GLU A 479 -7.77 16.35 13.01
C GLU A 479 -8.09 15.14 13.90
N GLY A 480 -7.67 13.95 13.46
CA GLY A 480 -7.83 12.69 14.18
C GLY A 480 -7.22 12.71 15.59
N LEU A 481 -5.94 13.10 15.68
CA LEU A 481 -5.14 13.19 16.91
C LEU A 481 -5.60 14.33 17.81
N PHE A 482 -5.94 15.51 17.27
CA PHE A 482 -6.47 16.63 18.06
C PHE A 482 -7.89 16.34 18.60
N GLY A 483 -8.67 15.54 17.88
CA GLY A 483 -9.93 14.96 18.37
C GLY A 483 -9.70 13.96 19.50
N HIS A 484 -8.74 13.04 19.33
CA HIS A 484 -8.41 11.99 20.30
C HIS A 484 -7.88 12.57 21.63
N TYR A 485 -6.88 13.46 21.57
CA TYR A 485 -6.26 14.07 22.76
C TYR A 485 -7.02 15.31 23.28
N ARG A 486 -8.30 15.48 22.94
CA ARG A 486 -9.13 16.64 23.33
C ARG A 486 -8.99 17.03 24.81
N ASP A 487 -9.03 16.04 25.69
CA ASP A 487 -8.96 16.26 27.14
C ASP A 487 -7.59 16.79 27.59
N ARG A 488 -6.48 16.35 26.97
CA ARG A 488 -5.12 16.85 27.24
C ARG A 488 -4.99 18.34 26.89
N TRP A 489 -5.62 18.83 25.82
CA TRP A 489 -5.65 20.28 25.51
C TRP A 489 -6.44 21.07 26.56
N THR A 490 -7.62 20.57 26.95
CA THR A 490 -8.46 21.27 27.92
C THR A 490 -7.86 21.34 29.33
N SER A 491 -7.02 20.37 29.72
CA SER A 491 -6.36 20.37 31.04
C SER A 491 -5.21 21.40 31.13
N ILE A 492 -4.49 21.65 30.02
CA ILE A 492 -3.48 22.73 29.94
C ILE A 492 -4.08 24.12 29.66
N GLY A 493 -5.38 24.19 29.35
CA GLY A 493 -6.07 25.45 29.08
C GLY A 493 -5.90 25.97 27.65
N GLU A 494 -5.76 25.07 26.67
CA GLU A 494 -5.83 25.38 25.25
C GLU A 494 -7.06 24.73 24.59
N GLU A 495 -7.50 25.28 23.47
CA GLU A 495 -8.43 24.60 22.56
C GLU A 495 -7.64 23.70 21.60
N PRO A 496 -8.15 22.50 21.24
CA PRO A 496 -7.50 21.63 20.26
C PRO A 496 -7.18 22.41 18.97
N PRO A 497 -5.96 22.30 18.40
CA PRO A 497 -5.52 23.18 17.32
C PRO A 497 -6.42 23.19 16.08
N ASN A 498 -6.33 24.25 15.27
CA ASN A 498 -6.93 24.29 13.93
C ASN A 498 -5.93 23.79 12.89
N VAL A 499 -6.42 23.11 11.85
CA VAL A 499 -5.63 22.70 10.69
C VAL A 499 -6.19 23.39 9.45
N ILE A 500 -5.35 24.07 8.67
CA ILE A 500 -5.74 24.75 7.43
C ILE A 500 -4.88 24.21 6.28
N LEU A 501 -5.51 23.75 5.20
CA LEU A 501 -4.79 23.36 3.99
C LEU A 501 -4.75 24.53 2.99
N LEU A 502 -3.56 24.83 2.45
CA LEU A 502 -3.36 25.80 1.38
C LEU A 502 -2.96 25.07 0.09
N GLU A 503 -3.76 25.14 -0.96
CA GLU A 503 -3.50 24.51 -2.26
C GLU A 503 -3.39 25.56 -3.36
N GLY A 504 -2.28 25.54 -4.11
CA GLY A 504 -2.02 26.50 -5.19
C GLY A 504 -2.92 26.30 -6.41
N ARG A 505 -3.38 25.08 -6.66
CA ARG A 505 -4.35 24.75 -7.72
C ARG A 505 -5.79 25.06 -7.28
N ASN A 506 -6.71 24.98 -8.22
CA ASN A 506 -8.16 24.96 -7.97
C ASN A 506 -8.72 23.56 -7.60
N ARG A 507 -7.85 22.57 -7.32
CA ARG A 507 -8.20 21.16 -7.13
C ARG A 507 -7.25 20.45 -6.17
N VAL A 508 -7.75 19.46 -5.45
CA VAL A 508 -6.94 18.56 -4.60
C VAL A 508 -6.22 17.46 -5.40
N GLY A 509 -5.43 16.66 -4.69
CA GLY A 509 -4.74 15.46 -5.18
C GLY A 509 -3.35 15.73 -5.77
N GLY A 510 -3.05 16.96 -6.18
CA GLY A 510 -1.75 17.32 -6.76
C GLY A 510 -1.42 16.47 -7.99
N ARG A 511 -0.46 15.55 -7.86
CA ARG A 511 -0.05 14.57 -8.87
C ARG A 511 -0.96 13.33 -8.98
N VAL A 512 -1.93 13.15 -8.08
CA VAL A 512 -3.09 12.27 -8.29
C VAL A 512 -4.18 13.10 -8.97
N TYR A 513 -4.40 12.90 -10.28
CA TYR A 513 -5.36 13.69 -11.04
C TYR A 513 -6.07 12.90 -12.13
N SER A 514 -7.40 12.89 -12.03
CA SER A 514 -8.36 12.26 -12.93
C SER A 514 -9.09 13.36 -13.73
N HIS A 515 -8.74 13.52 -15.00
CA HIS A 515 -9.36 14.51 -15.89
C HIS A 515 -10.67 13.97 -16.46
N PRO A 516 -11.82 14.66 -16.35
CA PRO A 516 -13.09 14.18 -16.89
C PRO A 516 -13.09 14.18 -18.44
N LEU A 517 -13.61 13.13 -19.07
CA LEU A 517 -13.66 12.99 -20.53
C LEU A 517 -14.91 13.66 -21.15
N LYS A 518 -14.78 14.21 -22.36
CA LYS A 518 -15.88 14.83 -23.13
C LYS A 518 -16.93 13.80 -23.54
N GLY A 519 -18.20 14.05 -23.23
CA GLY A 519 -19.30 13.12 -23.51
C GLY A 519 -19.29 11.90 -22.60
N GLN A 520 -19.54 12.11 -21.31
CA GLN A 520 -19.63 11.06 -20.28
C GLN A 520 -20.59 9.93 -20.71
N LYS A 521 -20.16 8.66 -20.59
CA LYS A 521 -20.98 7.46 -20.85
C LYS A 521 -20.99 6.60 -19.57
N SER A 522 -22.17 6.13 -19.15
CA SER A 522 -22.34 5.23 -17.98
C SER A 522 -22.17 3.74 -18.32
N SER A 523 -21.85 3.40 -19.57
CA SER A 523 -21.61 2.02 -20.00
C SER A 523 -20.31 1.47 -19.42
N GLY A 524 -20.36 0.34 -18.71
CA GLY A 524 -19.17 -0.40 -18.27
C GLY A 524 -18.52 0.09 -16.98
N ILE A 525 -19.03 1.17 -16.36
CA ILE A 525 -18.69 1.59 -14.99
C ILE A 525 -19.98 1.80 -14.18
N PRO A 526 -19.94 1.80 -12.83
CA PRO A 526 -21.15 2.04 -12.03
C PRO A 526 -21.73 3.43 -12.34
N GLU A 527 -23.06 3.52 -12.43
CA GLU A 527 -23.81 4.69 -12.94
C GLU A 527 -23.49 6.03 -12.22
N GLN A 528 -23.05 5.95 -10.96
CA GLN A 528 -22.67 7.10 -10.14
C GLN A 528 -21.22 7.59 -10.36
N LYS A 529 -20.46 6.95 -11.26
CA LYS A 529 -19.04 7.25 -11.55
C LYS A 529 -18.90 8.03 -12.85
N ARG A 530 -17.84 8.84 -12.94
CA ARG A 530 -17.51 9.65 -14.12
C ARG A 530 -16.44 8.97 -14.96
N SER A 531 -16.51 9.07 -16.28
CA SER A 531 -15.41 8.67 -17.17
C SER A 531 -14.26 9.69 -17.02
N THR A 532 -13.08 9.23 -16.61
CA THR A 532 -11.88 10.06 -16.47
C THR A 532 -10.70 9.50 -17.25
N ALA A 533 -9.66 10.31 -17.47
CA ALA A 533 -8.33 9.85 -17.82
C ALA A 533 -7.33 10.29 -16.75
N GLU A 534 -6.43 9.39 -16.37
CA GLU A 534 -5.55 9.57 -15.22
C GLU A 534 -4.21 10.15 -15.67
N LEU A 535 -4.08 11.48 -15.57
CA LEU A 535 -2.94 12.24 -16.09
C LEU A 535 -1.66 12.02 -15.28
N GLY A 536 -1.79 11.68 -14.00
CA GLY A 536 -0.67 11.43 -13.09
C GLY A 536 -0.64 9.99 -12.61
N ALA A 537 -0.52 9.79 -11.30
CA ALA A 537 -0.63 8.46 -10.70
C ALA A 537 -1.98 7.81 -11.05
N HIS A 538 -1.95 6.57 -11.54
CA HIS A 538 -3.13 5.82 -11.98
C HIS A 538 -3.20 4.37 -11.51
N ILE A 539 -2.12 3.87 -10.91
CA ILE A 539 -1.96 2.49 -10.44
C ILE A 539 -1.69 2.52 -8.93
N ILE A 540 -2.32 1.61 -8.22
CA ILE A 540 -1.97 1.19 -6.86
C ILE A 540 -1.06 -0.02 -7.01
N ILE A 541 0.25 0.19 -6.87
CA ILE A 541 1.27 -0.87 -6.86
C ILE A 541 1.08 -1.69 -5.58
N GLY A 542 1.13 -3.03 -5.70
CA GLY A 542 0.96 -3.97 -4.59
C GLY A 542 -0.32 -3.72 -3.78
N PHE A 543 -1.50 -4.03 -4.35
CA PHE A 543 -2.77 -3.61 -3.75
C PHE A 543 -3.31 -4.58 -2.69
N ASP A 544 -2.47 -5.21 -1.87
CA ASP A 544 -2.92 -6.01 -0.72
C ASP A 544 -2.11 -5.75 0.56
N HIS A 545 -1.54 -6.77 1.19
CA HIS A 545 -0.90 -6.70 2.51
C HIS A 545 0.18 -5.62 2.58
N GLY A 546 0.15 -4.82 3.66
CA GLY A 546 1.06 -3.72 3.91
C GLY A 546 0.59 -2.38 3.35
N ASN A 547 -0.15 -2.36 2.23
CA ASN A 547 -0.47 -1.12 1.54
C ASN A 547 -1.59 -0.32 2.24
N PRO A 548 -1.35 0.91 2.76
CA PRO A 548 -2.39 1.71 3.40
C PRO A 548 -3.50 2.13 2.43
N MET A 549 -3.25 2.13 1.12
CA MET A 549 -4.32 2.34 0.13
C MET A 549 -5.32 1.19 0.11
N SER A 550 -4.94 -0.05 0.46
CA SER A 550 -5.88 -1.17 0.59
C SER A 550 -6.95 -0.85 1.64
N MET A 551 -6.53 -0.35 2.81
CA MET A 551 -7.44 0.05 3.90
C MET A 551 -8.35 1.22 3.50
N ILE A 552 -7.79 2.26 2.88
CA ILE A 552 -8.55 3.47 2.52
C ILE A 552 -9.51 3.21 1.35
N VAL A 553 -9.04 2.53 0.30
CA VAL A 553 -9.82 2.29 -0.93
C VAL A 553 -10.85 1.18 -0.73
N ARG A 554 -10.46 0.01 -0.17
CA ARG A 554 -11.38 -1.12 0.02
C ARG A 554 -12.20 -0.97 1.31
N GLY A 555 -11.52 -0.68 2.42
CA GLY A 555 -12.11 -0.72 3.77
C GLY A 555 -12.95 0.50 4.13
N GLN A 556 -12.43 1.70 3.90
CA GLN A 556 -13.03 2.96 4.38
C GLN A 556 -13.94 3.64 3.36
N LEU A 557 -13.44 3.87 2.14
CA LEU A 557 -14.18 4.58 1.08
C LEU A 557 -14.98 3.64 0.16
N ALA A 558 -14.83 2.32 0.31
CA ALA A 558 -15.49 1.27 -0.47
C ALA A 558 -15.49 1.54 -2.00
N LEU A 559 -14.38 2.04 -2.53
CA LEU A 559 -14.27 2.44 -3.93
C LEU A 559 -14.07 1.22 -4.83
N HIS A 560 -14.82 1.19 -5.93
CA HIS A 560 -14.62 0.20 -6.99
C HIS A 560 -13.22 0.34 -7.61
N TYR A 561 -12.55 -0.80 -7.79
CA TYR A 561 -11.25 -0.91 -8.42
C TYR A 561 -11.26 -2.06 -9.43
N TYR A 562 -10.36 -1.99 -10.40
CA TYR A 562 -10.05 -3.08 -11.31
C TYR A 562 -8.65 -3.60 -10.98
N ALA A 563 -8.52 -4.91 -10.76
CA ALA A 563 -7.23 -5.57 -10.65
C ALA A 563 -6.66 -5.82 -12.04
N LEU A 564 -5.45 -5.34 -12.29
CA LEU A 564 -4.74 -5.54 -13.55
C LEU A 564 -4.33 -7.01 -13.69
N LYS A 565 -4.57 -7.57 -14.87
CA LYS A 565 -3.96 -8.83 -15.31
C LYS A 565 -2.57 -8.53 -15.86
N ASP A 566 -1.70 -9.53 -15.85
CA ASP A 566 -0.72 -9.59 -16.94
C ASP A 566 -1.32 -10.36 -18.11
N ASN A 567 -1.31 -9.71 -19.25
CA ASN A 567 -1.55 -10.27 -20.56
C ASN A 567 -0.91 -9.35 -21.61
N SER A 568 0.30 -8.89 -21.29
CA SER A 568 1.13 -8.07 -22.15
C SER A 568 1.40 -8.78 -23.49
N THR A 569 1.63 -8.01 -24.54
CA THR A 569 2.12 -8.52 -25.83
C THR A 569 3.03 -7.45 -26.41
N LEU A 570 4.25 -7.82 -26.80
CA LEU A 570 5.16 -6.92 -27.47
C LEU A 570 4.94 -6.99 -28.99
N HIS A 571 5.00 -5.83 -29.63
CA HIS A 571 4.98 -5.67 -31.08
C HIS A 571 6.30 -5.04 -31.53
N ASP A 572 6.93 -5.56 -32.59
CA ASP A 572 8.14 -4.94 -33.15
C ASP A 572 7.80 -3.65 -33.94
N ILE A 573 8.80 -2.91 -34.41
CA ILE A 573 8.69 -1.64 -35.13
C ILE A 573 7.82 -1.69 -36.40
N ASP A 574 7.62 -2.88 -36.97
CA ASP A 574 6.74 -3.13 -38.11
C ASP A 574 5.27 -3.43 -37.69
N GLY A 575 5.01 -3.58 -36.39
CA GLY A 575 3.72 -3.90 -35.78
C GLY A 575 3.37 -5.38 -35.63
N ASN A 576 4.20 -6.31 -36.11
CA ASN A 576 4.00 -7.74 -35.86
C ASN A 576 4.24 -8.07 -34.38
N VAL A 577 3.56 -9.10 -33.88
CA VAL A 577 3.79 -9.64 -32.53
C VAL A 577 5.18 -10.29 -32.47
N VAL A 578 5.94 -10.00 -31.42
CA VAL A 578 7.24 -10.63 -31.14
C VAL A 578 7.03 -12.10 -30.75
N ASP A 579 7.96 -12.96 -31.11
CA ASP A 579 7.95 -14.38 -30.70
C ASP A 579 8.10 -14.53 -29.16
N GLU A 580 7.28 -15.39 -28.56
CA GLU A 580 7.19 -15.55 -27.09
C GLU A 580 8.45 -16.18 -26.49
N GLU A 581 9.14 -17.09 -27.21
CA GLU A 581 10.42 -17.63 -26.73
C GLU A 581 11.49 -16.54 -26.80
N ARG A 582 11.49 -15.71 -27.86
CA ARG A 582 12.48 -14.63 -28.04
C ARG A 582 12.33 -13.48 -27.05
N ASP A 583 11.09 -13.07 -26.77
CA ASP A 583 10.75 -12.09 -25.72
C ASP A 583 11.31 -12.57 -24.36
N GLN A 584 10.95 -13.79 -23.96
CA GLN A 584 11.48 -14.40 -22.74
C GLN A 584 13.01 -14.57 -22.72
N MET A 585 13.66 -14.79 -23.86
CA MET A 585 15.13 -14.87 -23.94
C MET A 585 15.79 -13.51 -23.67
N ALA A 586 15.20 -12.42 -24.19
CA ALA A 586 15.69 -11.06 -24.01
C ALA A 586 15.42 -10.54 -22.59
N GLU A 587 14.23 -10.80 -22.03
CA GLU A 587 13.88 -10.45 -20.65
C GLU A 587 14.85 -11.06 -19.64
N LYS A 588 15.16 -12.36 -19.79
CA LYS A 588 16.12 -13.07 -18.91
C LYS A 588 17.53 -12.47 -19.02
N LEU A 589 17.97 -12.13 -20.24
CA LEU A 589 19.30 -11.53 -20.47
C LEU A 589 19.41 -10.13 -19.89
N TYR A 590 18.37 -9.30 -20.04
CA TYR A 590 18.24 -8.01 -19.38
C TYR A 590 18.30 -8.15 -17.84
N ASN A 591 17.62 -9.16 -17.29
CA ASN A 591 17.63 -9.43 -15.86
C ASN A 591 19.02 -9.88 -15.35
N ASP A 592 19.79 -10.67 -16.10
CA ASP A 592 21.16 -11.05 -15.71
C ASP A 592 22.15 -9.86 -15.82
N VAL A 593 21.95 -8.97 -16.80
CA VAL A 593 22.65 -7.65 -16.85
C VAL A 593 22.36 -6.83 -15.60
N LEU A 594 21.09 -6.72 -15.20
CA LEU A 594 20.69 -5.95 -14.03
C LEU A 594 21.20 -6.58 -12.73
N ASP A 595 21.15 -7.90 -12.57
CA ASP A 595 21.73 -8.65 -11.44
C ASP A 595 23.26 -8.44 -11.34
N ARG A 596 23.96 -8.31 -12.48
CA ARG A 596 25.41 -8.05 -12.51
C ARG A 596 25.77 -6.63 -12.12
N ALA A 597 25.06 -5.62 -12.64
CA ALA A 597 25.21 -4.23 -12.18
C ALA A 597 24.85 -4.08 -10.69
N SER A 598 23.90 -4.89 -10.21
CA SER A 598 23.43 -4.92 -8.82
C SER A 598 24.45 -5.40 -7.77
N VAL A 599 25.61 -5.91 -8.20
CA VAL A 599 26.73 -6.22 -7.30
C VAL A 599 27.28 -4.96 -6.60
N TYR A 600 27.09 -3.78 -7.20
CA TYR A 600 27.60 -2.50 -6.71
C TYR A 600 26.61 -1.72 -5.80
N ARG A 601 25.46 -2.30 -5.45
CA ARG A 601 24.47 -1.68 -4.54
C ARG A 601 25.05 -1.43 -3.14
N HIS A 602 24.80 -0.25 -2.57
CA HIS A 602 25.10 0.03 -1.17
C HIS A 602 24.22 -0.83 -0.26
N ARG A 603 24.85 -1.55 0.68
CA ARG A 603 24.13 -2.25 1.74
C ARG A 603 24.00 -1.33 2.94
N MET A 604 22.77 -0.95 3.28
CA MET A 604 22.51 -0.32 4.57
C MET A 604 22.71 -1.37 5.68
N PRO A 605 23.31 -1.02 6.84
CA PRO A 605 23.32 -1.90 7.99
C PRO A 605 21.88 -2.16 8.49
N PRO A 606 21.58 -3.34 9.05
CA PRO A 606 20.28 -3.58 9.68
C PRO A 606 20.10 -2.64 10.89
N PRO A 607 18.86 -2.18 11.17
CA PRO A 607 18.61 -1.34 12.34
C PRO A 607 18.82 -2.15 13.63
N VAL A 608 19.39 -1.52 14.65
CA VAL A 608 19.50 -2.11 15.98
C VAL A 608 18.10 -2.23 16.59
N THR A 609 17.70 -3.45 16.92
CA THR A 609 16.43 -3.77 17.58
C THR A 609 16.51 -5.13 18.28
N VAL A 610 15.44 -5.54 18.97
CA VAL A 610 15.35 -6.80 19.70
C VAL A 610 14.14 -7.61 19.24
N GLU A 611 14.37 -8.91 19.04
CA GLU A 611 13.33 -9.91 18.77
C GLU A 611 12.75 -10.48 20.07
N GLY A 612 11.47 -10.87 20.02
CA GLY A 612 10.82 -11.68 21.06
C GLY A 612 10.89 -13.17 20.75
N ASP A 613 10.70 -14.00 21.78
CA ASP A 613 10.48 -15.44 21.65
C ASP A 613 9.33 -15.72 20.66
N LYS A 614 9.69 -16.33 19.52
CA LYS A 614 8.81 -16.65 18.40
C LYS A 614 7.80 -17.76 18.75
N GLU A 615 8.20 -18.76 19.53
CA GLU A 615 7.30 -19.86 19.93
C GLU A 615 6.17 -19.34 20.84
N LEU A 616 6.50 -18.43 21.77
CA LEU A 616 5.50 -17.75 22.60
C LEU A 616 4.53 -16.90 21.77
N ILE A 617 5.05 -16.16 20.77
CA ILE A 617 4.23 -15.32 19.88
C ILE A 617 3.29 -16.19 19.03
N GLU A 618 3.79 -17.24 18.38
CA GLU A 618 2.98 -18.14 17.53
C GLU A 618 1.99 -18.99 18.34
N ALA A 619 2.33 -19.35 19.57
CA ALA A 619 1.41 -20.00 20.51
C ALA A 619 0.34 -19.05 21.09
N GLY A 620 0.48 -17.73 20.93
CA GLY A 620 -0.38 -16.71 21.52
C GLY A 620 -0.27 -16.62 23.05
N ARG A 621 0.93 -16.90 23.58
CA ARG A 621 1.22 -17.00 25.03
C ARG A 621 2.14 -15.86 25.46
N ASP A 622 1.86 -15.28 26.61
CA ASP A 622 2.75 -14.33 27.27
C ASP A 622 3.64 -15.09 28.29
N PRO A 623 4.86 -14.62 28.60
CA PRO A 623 5.79 -15.29 29.53
C PRO A 623 5.29 -15.31 30.99
N ASN A 624 5.76 -16.28 31.77
CA ASN A 624 5.31 -16.49 33.16
C ASN A 624 6.36 -16.24 34.26
N ARG A 625 7.63 -16.01 33.93
CA ARG A 625 8.69 -15.74 34.91
C ARG A 625 8.81 -14.23 35.20
N GLU A 626 9.39 -13.90 36.36
CA GLU A 626 9.84 -12.55 36.66
C GLU A 626 10.92 -12.07 35.67
N GLY A 627 11.01 -10.75 35.50
CA GLY A 627 11.86 -10.14 34.49
C GLY A 627 13.35 -10.15 34.84
N GLY A 628 14.20 -10.25 33.81
CA GLY A 628 15.62 -9.92 33.91
C GLY A 628 15.87 -8.40 33.90
N PRO A 629 17.14 -7.96 33.88
CA PRO A 629 17.50 -6.54 33.74
C PRO A 629 16.99 -5.95 32.40
N PRO A 630 16.84 -4.62 32.29
CA PRO A 630 16.44 -3.96 31.04
C PRO A 630 17.40 -4.29 29.89
N ILE A 631 16.86 -4.26 28.65
CA ILE A 631 17.63 -4.51 27.43
C ILE A 631 18.89 -3.63 27.39
N SER A 632 18.78 -2.34 27.71
CA SER A 632 19.92 -1.41 27.67
C SER A 632 21.08 -1.83 28.57
N SER A 633 20.81 -2.38 29.75
CA SER A 633 21.87 -2.81 30.68
C SER A 633 22.65 -4.00 30.14
N ILE A 634 21.99 -4.93 29.44
CA ILE A 634 22.64 -6.09 28.81
C ILE A 634 23.49 -5.63 27.61
N GLU A 635 23.00 -4.66 26.84
CA GLU A 635 23.77 -4.06 25.74
C GLU A 635 24.99 -3.28 26.23
N GLU A 636 24.84 -2.51 27.32
CA GLU A 636 25.95 -1.78 27.97
C GLU A 636 27.01 -2.76 28.50
N GLU A 637 26.61 -3.86 29.14
CA GLU A 637 27.53 -4.96 29.52
C GLU A 637 28.24 -5.57 28.30
N LEU A 638 27.49 -5.92 27.24
CA LEU A 638 28.06 -6.50 26.01
C LEU A 638 29.04 -5.54 25.30
N LEU A 639 28.75 -4.24 25.28
CA LEU A 639 29.66 -3.22 24.75
C LEU A 639 30.96 -3.11 25.56
N THR A 640 30.90 -3.27 26.89
CA THR A 640 32.13 -3.34 27.72
C THR A 640 32.91 -4.65 27.58
N ALA A 641 32.27 -5.72 27.07
CA ALA A 641 32.90 -7.03 26.87
C ALA A 641 33.47 -7.24 25.45
N SER A 642 32.99 -6.48 24.44
CA SER A 642 33.24 -6.77 23.01
C SER A 642 34.36 -5.95 22.37
N ASP A 643 35.49 -5.79 23.07
CA ASP A 643 36.70 -5.14 22.51
C ASP A 643 37.55 -6.10 21.64
N ASN A 644 37.05 -7.33 21.37
CA ASN A 644 37.75 -8.40 20.66
C ASN A 644 36.81 -9.35 19.87
N ASN A 645 36.08 -8.84 18.86
CA ASN A 645 35.83 -9.52 17.57
C ASN A 645 34.82 -8.76 16.70
N HIS A 646 35.20 -8.43 15.46
CA HIS A 646 34.27 -8.01 14.41
C HIS A 646 34.39 -8.93 13.19
N GLY A 647 33.73 -10.09 13.29
CA GLY A 647 33.45 -10.93 12.12
C GLY A 647 32.22 -10.39 11.39
N THR A 648 32.36 -10.04 10.11
CA THR A 648 31.25 -9.58 9.27
C THR A 648 30.35 -10.75 8.87
N GLU A 649 29.21 -10.92 9.55
CA GLU A 649 28.21 -11.91 9.14
C GLU A 649 27.54 -11.50 7.82
N ASN A 650 27.43 -12.47 6.89
CA ASN A 650 26.82 -12.25 5.59
C ASN A 650 25.30 -12.46 5.67
N VAL A 651 24.56 -11.39 5.95
CA VAL A 651 23.09 -11.39 5.88
C VAL A 651 22.63 -11.63 4.42
N PRO A 652 21.67 -12.52 4.17
CA PRO A 652 21.07 -12.70 2.84
C PRO A 652 20.36 -11.43 2.34
N ALA A 653 20.49 -11.11 1.05
CA ALA A 653 19.68 -10.06 0.44
C ALA A 653 18.25 -10.56 0.19
N GLY A 654 17.23 -9.80 0.62
CA GLY A 654 15.82 -10.08 0.36
C GLY A 654 14.83 -9.85 1.52
N MET A 655 15.28 -9.48 2.71
CA MET A 655 14.35 -9.13 3.79
C MET A 655 13.74 -7.73 3.62
N ASP A 656 12.42 -7.64 3.81
CA ASP A 656 11.67 -6.41 4.01
C ASP A 656 12.21 -5.67 5.24
N LYS A 657 12.53 -4.38 5.06
CA LYS A 657 13.27 -3.55 6.02
C LYS A 657 12.39 -3.10 7.19
N LEU A 658 11.07 -3.17 7.08
CA LEU A 658 10.09 -2.84 8.13
C LEU A 658 9.44 -4.09 8.74
N THR A 659 9.14 -5.12 7.94
CA THR A 659 8.47 -6.33 8.42
C THR A 659 9.41 -7.49 8.76
N GLY A 660 10.68 -7.44 8.37
CA GLY A 660 11.63 -8.55 8.53
C GLY A 660 11.27 -9.80 7.71
N LYS A 661 10.22 -9.74 6.89
CA LYS A 661 9.77 -10.84 6.04
C LYS A 661 10.80 -11.07 4.95
N ALA A 662 11.30 -12.30 4.83
CA ALA A 662 12.12 -12.68 3.69
C ALA A 662 11.23 -12.73 2.42
N HIS A 663 11.30 -11.70 1.59
CA HIS A 663 10.87 -11.79 0.21
C HIS A 663 11.91 -12.56 -0.60
N LEU A 664 11.46 -13.29 -1.62
CA LEU A 664 12.34 -13.96 -2.58
C LEU A 664 12.87 -12.94 -3.61
N MET A 665 13.59 -11.93 -3.12
CA MET A 665 14.63 -11.33 -3.97
C MET A 665 15.65 -12.43 -4.28
N PRO A 666 16.18 -12.50 -5.51
CA PRO A 666 17.33 -13.33 -5.80
C PRO A 666 18.55 -12.79 -5.03
N GLY A 667 18.77 -13.29 -3.82
CA GLY A 667 20.06 -13.13 -3.15
C GLY A 667 21.16 -13.58 -4.12
N PRO A 668 22.29 -12.86 -4.22
CA PRO A 668 23.21 -12.93 -5.36
C PRO A 668 23.55 -14.39 -5.68
N ARG A 669 23.00 -14.87 -6.80
CA ARG A 669 23.11 -16.26 -7.23
C ARG A 669 24.59 -16.62 -7.28
N LYS A 670 24.95 -17.85 -6.89
CA LYS A 670 26.34 -18.35 -7.05
C LYS A 670 26.72 -18.11 -8.51
N LYS A 671 27.63 -17.15 -8.77
CA LYS A 671 27.81 -16.58 -10.11
C LYS A 671 28.12 -17.67 -11.13
N GLU A 672 27.11 -18.01 -11.92
CA GLU A 672 27.30 -18.79 -13.13
C GLU A 672 27.99 -17.86 -14.15
N PRO A 673 29.06 -18.33 -14.83
CA PRO A 673 29.73 -17.54 -15.85
C PRO A 673 28.71 -17.05 -16.89
N PRO A 674 28.79 -15.79 -17.37
CA PRO A 674 27.78 -15.19 -18.25
C PRO A 674 27.55 -15.98 -19.54
N ALA A 675 28.55 -16.71 -20.04
CA ALA A 675 28.38 -17.67 -21.12
C ALA A 675 27.41 -18.82 -20.74
N GLN A 676 27.62 -19.46 -19.58
CA GLN A 676 26.76 -20.54 -19.08
C GLN A 676 25.36 -20.03 -18.72
N ALA A 677 25.27 -18.83 -18.15
CA ALA A 677 23.98 -18.17 -17.90
C ALA A 677 23.24 -17.91 -19.23
N ALA A 678 23.92 -17.42 -20.26
CA ALA A 678 23.30 -17.18 -21.57
C ALA A 678 22.82 -18.48 -22.24
N GLU A 679 23.59 -19.57 -22.20
CA GLU A 679 23.16 -20.90 -22.65
C GLU A 679 21.93 -21.39 -21.87
N ALA A 680 21.91 -21.21 -20.54
CA ALA A 680 20.77 -21.57 -19.69
C ALA A 680 19.52 -20.70 -19.94
N MET A 681 19.70 -19.48 -20.46
CA MET A 681 18.62 -18.59 -20.91
C MET A 681 18.12 -18.92 -22.33
N GLY A 682 18.82 -19.79 -23.08
CA GLY A 682 18.46 -20.24 -24.43
C GLY A 682 19.31 -19.66 -25.57
N TRP A 683 20.29 -18.80 -25.26
CA TRP A 683 21.15 -18.17 -26.26
C TRP A 683 22.24 -19.11 -26.76
N LYS A 684 22.70 -18.88 -28.00
CA LYS A 684 23.84 -19.58 -28.59
C LYS A 684 25.10 -18.72 -28.43
N LEU A 685 26.18 -19.30 -27.94
CA LEU A 685 27.47 -18.63 -27.84
C LEU A 685 28.09 -18.42 -29.22
N ALA A 686 28.78 -17.28 -29.40
CA ALA A 686 29.60 -17.02 -30.57
C ALA A 686 30.79 -18.00 -30.66
N SER A 687 31.23 -18.31 -31.88
CA SER A 687 32.05 -19.50 -32.20
C SER A 687 33.49 -19.52 -31.64
N ASN A 688 33.91 -18.50 -30.88
CA ASN A 688 35.23 -18.40 -30.24
C ASN A 688 35.16 -18.15 -28.72
N VAL A 689 33.97 -18.27 -28.10
CA VAL A 689 33.75 -17.95 -26.69
C VAL A 689 34.19 -19.10 -25.78
N LEU A 690 34.92 -18.79 -24.71
CA LEU A 690 35.31 -19.76 -23.69
C LEU A 690 34.33 -19.73 -22.52
N ALA A 691 33.92 -20.91 -22.04
CA ALA A 691 32.88 -21.08 -21.01
C ALA A 691 33.24 -20.56 -19.60
N TYR A 692 34.37 -19.87 -19.46
CA TYR A 692 34.84 -19.21 -18.22
C TYR A 692 35.01 -17.69 -18.38
N ASN A 693 34.70 -17.11 -19.54
CA ASN A 693 34.65 -15.65 -19.71
C ASN A 693 33.62 -15.06 -18.73
N ASP A 694 34.01 -14.08 -17.91
CA ASP A 694 33.12 -13.31 -17.02
C ASP A 694 33.09 -11.83 -17.42
N LEU A 695 32.04 -11.10 -16.99
CA LEU A 695 31.91 -9.68 -17.30
C LEU A 695 32.74 -8.84 -16.33
N ASN A 696 33.51 -7.89 -16.87
CA ASN A 696 34.28 -6.93 -16.09
C ASN A 696 33.59 -5.55 -16.13
N LEU A 697 32.67 -5.33 -15.20
CA LEU A 697 32.00 -4.03 -14.99
C LEU A 697 32.79 -3.12 -14.02
N ASP A 698 33.86 -3.66 -13.42
CA ASP A 698 34.61 -3.04 -12.33
C ASP A 698 35.34 -1.76 -12.78
N VAL A 699 35.69 -1.70 -14.08
CA VAL A 699 36.29 -0.51 -14.72
C VAL A 699 35.28 0.64 -14.73
N VAL A 700 34.06 0.41 -15.21
CA VAL A 700 33.02 1.45 -15.34
C VAL A 700 32.44 1.84 -13.98
N ALA A 701 32.16 0.86 -13.12
CA ALA A 701 31.67 1.09 -11.77
C ALA A 701 32.62 1.93 -10.90
N LYS A 702 33.92 2.00 -11.25
CA LYS A 702 34.96 2.75 -10.53
C LYS A 702 35.52 3.95 -11.32
N ALA A 703 35.05 4.19 -12.55
CA ALA A 703 35.52 5.28 -13.41
C ALA A 703 35.11 6.68 -12.92
N SER A 704 34.03 6.77 -12.13
CA SER A 704 33.45 8.02 -11.64
C SER A 704 33.28 7.99 -10.12
N ARG A 705 33.32 9.18 -9.48
CA ARG A 705 32.87 9.36 -8.08
C ARG A 705 31.35 9.19 -7.93
N HIS A 706 30.63 9.31 -9.04
CA HIS A 706 29.18 9.20 -9.16
C HIS A 706 28.88 8.21 -10.30
N PRO A 707 29.09 6.89 -10.09
CA PRO A 707 28.85 5.89 -11.12
C PRO A 707 27.34 5.73 -11.36
N THR A 708 26.97 5.59 -12.63
CA THR A 708 25.57 5.56 -13.07
C THR A 708 25.13 4.13 -13.35
N LEU A 709 23.83 3.83 -13.16
CA LEU A 709 23.31 2.50 -13.44
C LEU A 709 23.43 2.18 -14.94
N GLY A 710 23.05 3.12 -15.80
CA GLY A 710 23.12 3.00 -17.26
C GLY A 710 24.49 2.51 -17.71
N ALA A 711 25.56 3.26 -17.45
CA ALA A 711 26.90 2.92 -17.93
C ALA A 711 27.37 1.50 -17.53
N ALA A 712 26.97 1.00 -16.37
CA ALA A 712 27.27 -0.37 -15.95
C ALA A 712 26.41 -1.44 -16.67
N MET A 713 25.16 -1.12 -17.03
CA MET A 713 24.29 -1.98 -17.84
C MET A 713 24.68 -1.94 -19.33
N ASP A 714 25.00 -0.76 -19.87
CA ASP A 714 25.38 -0.56 -21.27
C ASP A 714 26.69 -1.32 -21.58
N GLU A 715 27.71 -1.19 -20.72
CA GLU A 715 28.94 -1.99 -20.82
C GLU A 715 28.68 -3.49 -20.63
N ALA A 716 27.70 -3.90 -19.81
CA ALA A 716 27.34 -5.31 -19.68
C ALA A 716 26.70 -5.87 -20.95
N VAL A 717 25.77 -5.14 -21.59
CA VAL A 717 25.17 -5.57 -22.87
C VAL A 717 26.24 -5.63 -23.96
N LYS A 718 27.11 -4.61 -24.03
CA LYS A 718 28.26 -4.58 -24.95
C LYS A 718 29.22 -5.76 -24.74
N GLN A 719 29.47 -6.18 -23.49
CA GLN A 719 30.25 -7.40 -23.24
C GLN A 719 29.47 -8.68 -23.62
N TYR A 720 28.15 -8.72 -23.47
CA TYR A 720 27.33 -9.82 -24.00
C TYR A 720 27.33 -9.91 -25.52
N GLN A 721 27.48 -8.81 -26.27
CA GLN A 721 27.61 -8.83 -27.73
C GLN A 721 28.91 -9.49 -28.22
N PHE A 722 29.95 -9.61 -27.38
CA PHE A 722 31.11 -10.45 -27.68
C PHE A 722 30.91 -11.92 -27.31
N LEU A 723 29.88 -12.25 -26.51
CA LEU A 723 29.53 -13.61 -26.12
C LEU A 723 28.45 -14.22 -27.03
N LEU A 724 27.54 -13.40 -27.58
CA LEU A 724 26.29 -13.82 -28.22
C LEU A 724 26.10 -13.11 -29.57
N ASP A 725 25.56 -13.83 -30.55
CA ASP A 725 25.13 -13.28 -31.83
C ASP A 725 23.75 -12.59 -31.67
N LEU A 726 23.78 -11.33 -31.19
CA LEU A 726 22.58 -10.52 -30.95
C LEU A 726 22.18 -9.76 -32.23
N SER A 727 20.92 -9.91 -32.63
CA SER A 727 20.32 -9.20 -33.75
C SER A 727 19.74 -7.83 -33.32
N PRO A 728 19.43 -6.93 -34.27
CA PRO A 728 18.81 -5.65 -33.95
C PRO A 728 17.45 -5.77 -33.23
N GLN A 729 16.68 -6.84 -33.50
CA GLN A 729 15.43 -7.10 -32.76
C GLN A 729 15.69 -7.39 -31.27
N ASP A 730 16.82 -8.02 -30.94
CA ASP A 730 17.20 -8.31 -29.56
C ASP A 730 17.60 -7.05 -28.81
N LEU A 731 18.32 -6.14 -29.48
CA LEU A 731 18.69 -4.84 -28.92
C LEU A 731 17.47 -3.92 -28.77
N ARG A 732 16.49 -4.01 -29.69
CA ARG A 732 15.15 -3.41 -29.53
C ARG A 732 14.38 -3.97 -28.33
N LEU A 733 14.40 -5.29 -28.11
CA LEU A 733 13.77 -5.93 -26.94
C LEU A 733 14.44 -5.51 -25.62
N ILE A 734 15.76 -5.60 -25.54
CA ILE A 734 16.54 -5.16 -24.38
C ILE A 734 16.24 -3.68 -24.08
N ASN A 735 16.21 -2.82 -25.10
CA ASN A 735 15.90 -1.40 -24.90
C ASN A 735 14.44 -1.11 -24.52
N TRP A 736 13.49 -1.98 -24.85
CA TRP A 736 12.13 -1.90 -24.30
C TRP A 736 12.10 -2.16 -22.78
N HIS A 737 12.91 -3.10 -22.29
CA HIS A 737 13.07 -3.29 -20.83
C HIS A 737 13.79 -2.11 -20.16
N TYR A 738 14.82 -1.52 -20.80
CA TYR A 738 15.42 -0.25 -20.33
C TYR A 738 14.35 0.85 -20.26
N ALA A 739 13.58 1.07 -21.32
CA ALA A 739 12.49 2.05 -21.35
C ALA A 739 11.46 1.82 -20.23
N ASN A 740 11.21 0.55 -19.86
CA ASN A 740 10.34 0.20 -18.75
C ASN A 740 10.93 0.53 -17.36
N LEU A 741 12.25 0.38 -17.20
CA LEU A 741 12.99 0.84 -16.01
C LEU A 741 13.06 2.38 -15.94
N GLU A 742 13.19 3.05 -17.07
CA GLU A 742 13.13 4.51 -17.20
C GLU A 742 11.73 5.06 -16.92
N TYR A 743 10.67 4.30 -17.23
CA TYR A 743 9.30 4.57 -16.78
C TYR A 743 9.17 4.45 -15.26
N ALA A 744 9.64 3.34 -14.67
CA ALA A 744 9.58 3.11 -13.23
C ALA A 744 10.24 4.24 -12.43
N ASN A 745 11.40 4.74 -12.92
CA ASN A 745 12.15 5.83 -12.28
C ASN A 745 11.79 7.26 -12.77
N ALA A 746 10.97 7.39 -13.83
CA ALA A 746 10.76 8.63 -14.59
C ALA A 746 12.06 9.34 -15.03
N ALA A 747 13.13 8.59 -15.30
CA ALA A 747 14.44 9.14 -15.65
C ALA A 747 15.27 8.13 -16.46
N ASN A 748 16.11 8.63 -17.37
CA ASN A 748 17.09 7.83 -18.11
C ASN A 748 18.02 7.06 -17.13
N VAL A 749 18.30 5.79 -17.39
CA VAL A 749 19.16 4.94 -16.53
C VAL A 749 20.56 5.50 -16.28
N GLY A 750 21.12 6.26 -17.24
CA GLY A 750 22.37 7.00 -17.10
C GLY A 750 22.33 8.16 -16.08
N LYS A 751 21.15 8.52 -15.57
CA LYS A 751 20.97 9.51 -14.49
C LYS A 751 20.86 8.86 -13.10
N LEU A 752 20.58 7.55 -13.03
CA LEU A 752 20.34 6.80 -11.78
C LEU A 752 21.67 6.40 -11.10
N SER A 753 21.68 6.33 -9.77
CA SER A 753 22.84 5.88 -8.99
C SER A 753 23.06 4.37 -9.11
N LEU A 754 24.22 3.94 -9.63
CA LEU A 754 24.57 2.52 -9.69
C LEU A 754 24.43 1.81 -8.33
N GLY A 755 24.83 2.51 -7.27
CA GLY A 755 24.82 1.97 -5.92
C GLY A 755 23.53 2.21 -5.13
N GLY A 756 22.49 2.85 -5.68
CA GLY A 756 21.34 3.26 -4.86
C GLY A 756 20.01 3.48 -5.58
N TRP A 757 19.92 3.24 -6.89
CA TRP A 757 18.68 3.39 -7.65
C TRP A 757 17.50 2.60 -7.05
N ASP A 758 17.77 1.44 -6.42
CA ASP A 758 16.81 0.53 -5.80
C ASP A 758 16.82 0.59 -4.25
N GLN A 759 17.18 1.72 -3.63
CA GLN A 759 17.31 1.82 -2.17
C GLN A 759 16.05 1.37 -1.39
N ASP A 760 14.88 1.40 -2.02
CA ASP A 760 13.57 1.03 -1.51
C ASP A 760 13.20 -0.44 -1.78
N ALA A 761 14.00 -1.19 -2.54
CA ALA A 761 13.79 -2.61 -2.80
C ALA A 761 13.71 -3.44 -1.51
N GLY A 762 12.86 -4.46 -1.50
CA GLY A 762 12.46 -5.22 -0.31
C GLY A 762 11.21 -4.68 0.40
N ASN A 763 10.84 -3.41 0.20
CA ASN A 763 9.63 -2.80 0.77
C ASN A 763 8.39 -2.93 -0.14
N GLU A 764 8.44 -3.76 -1.20
CA GLU A 764 7.35 -3.88 -2.17
C GLU A 764 6.10 -4.50 -1.52
N PHE A 765 4.94 -3.88 -1.73
CA PHE A 765 3.68 -4.43 -1.21
C PHE A 765 3.18 -5.62 -2.03
N GLU A 766 2.52 -6.55 -1.34
CA GLU A 766 2.01 -7.78 -1.94
C GLU A 766 0.75 -7.56 -2.78
N GLY A 767 0.49 -8.52 -3.67
CA GLY A 767 -0.75 -8.63 -4.42
C GLY A 767 -0.79 -7.89 -5.76
N VAL A 768 -1.84 -8.19 -6.53
CA VAL A 768 -2.06 -7.64 -7.87
C VAL A 768 -2.11 -6.11 -7.85
N HIS A 769 -1.57 -5.49 -8.90
CA HIS A 769 -1.68 -4.05 -9.08
C HIS A 769 -3.13 -3.69 -9.46
N ALA A 770 -3.60 -2.50 -9.08
CA ALA A 770 -4.99 -2.10 -9.31
C ALA A 770 -5.14 -0.65 -9.79
N GLN A 771 -6.26 -0.35 -10.45
CA GLN A 771 -6.65 0.99 -10.87
C GLN A 771 -8.05 1.32 -10.30
N VAL A 772 -8.28 2.55 -9.85
CA VAL A 772 -9.59 2.96 -9.29
C VAL A 772 -10.58 3.27 -10.41
N ILE A 773 -11.75 2.61 -10.40
CA ILE A 773 -12.79 2.77 -11.41
C ILE A 773 -13.50 4.12 -11.22
N GLY A 774 -13.54 4.94 -12.28
CA GLY A 774 -13.99 6.34 -12.22
C GLY A 774 -12.93 7.32 -11.68
N GLY A 775 -11.67 6.91 -11.63
CA GLY A 775 -10.51 7.77 -11.39
C GLY A 775 -9.95 7.75 -9.96
N TYR A 776 -8.63 7.80 -9.84
CA TYR A 776 -7.88 7.69 -8.59
C TYR A 776 -8.03 8.94 -7.70
N GLN A 777 -8.35 10.11 -8.27
CA GLN A 777 -8.62 11.34 -7.50
C GLN A 777 -9.87 11.21 -6.59
N GLN A 778 -10.67 10.15 -6.70
CA GLN A 778 -11.68 9.80 -5.69
C GLN A 778 -11.07 9.60 -4.29
N VAL A 779 -9.83 9.11 -4.17
CA VAL A 779 -9.16 8.87 -2.87
C VAL A 779 -8.83 10.18 -2.13
N PRO A 780 -8.08 11.16 -2.69
CA PRO A 780 -7.87 12.45 -2.04
C PRO A 780 -9.17 13.23 -1.83
N ARG A 781 -10.18 13.07 -2.69
CA ARG A 781 -11.52 13.65 -2.45
C ARG A 781 -12.24 12.99 -1.27
N GLY A 782 -12.07 11.68 -1.05
CA GLY A 782 -12.61 10.99 0.13
C GLY A 782 -11.96 11.50 1.42
N ILE A 783 -10.63 11.53 1.47
CA ILE A 783 -9.86 12.02 2.64
C ILE A 783 -10.24 13.48 2.98
N LEU A 784 -10.46 14.32 1.97
CA LEU A 784 -10.93 15.70 2.14
C LEU A 784 -12.30 15.82 2.83
N HIS A 785 -13.23 14.91 2.58
CA HIS A 785 -14.64 15.03 3.02
C HIS A 785 -15.04 14.12 4.18
N SER A 786 -14.32 13.01 4.39
CA SER A 786 -14.69 11.95 5.33
C SER A 786 -13.66 11.79 6.46
N PRO A 787 -14.08 11.67 7.74
CA PRO A 787 -15.47 11.73 8.22
C PRO A 787 -16.09 13.14 8.15
N THR A 788 -15.25 14.18 8.29
CA THR A 788 -15.61 15.60 8.27
C THR A 788 -14.88 16.33 7.15
N LYS A 789 -15.44 17.42 6.61
CA LYS A 789 -14.75 18.21 5.58
C LYS A 789 -13.57 18.99 6.19
N LEU A 790 -12.35 18.75 5.71
CA LEU A 790 -11.16 19.53 6.10
C LEU A 790 -11.28 20.99 5.64
N ASP A 791 -10.69 21.91 6.41
CA ASP A 791 -10.56 23.31 6.05
C ASP A 791 -9.52 23.50 4.93
N LEU A 792 -9.97 23.89 3.74
CA LEU A 792 -9.17 23.91 2.51
C LEU A 792 -9.36 25.21 1.73
N HIS A 793 -8.29 25.99 1.62
CA HIS A 793 -8.20 27.15 0.74
C HIS A 793 -7.49 26.78 -0.57
N THR A 794 -8.21 26.86 -1.69
CA THR A 794 -7.66 26.64 -3.04
C THR A 794 -7.25 27.95 -3.71
N ARG A 795 -6.40 27.85 -4.75
CA ARG A 795 -5.75 28.98 -5.44
C ARG A 795 -4.80 29.80 -4.56
N LYS A 796 -4.35 29.26 -3.42
CA LYS A 796 -3.40 29.90 -2.50
C LYS A 796 -1.98 29.45 -2.82
N ILE A 797 -1.37 30.16 -3.76
CA ILE A 797 -0.02 29.88 -4.25
C ILE A 797 0.98 30.51 -3.28
N VAL A 798 1.66 29.69 -2.48
CA VAL A 798 2.63 30.17 -1.48
C VAL A 798 3.90 30.73 -2.16
N LYS A 799 4.33 31.90 -1.71
CA LYS A 799 5.46 32.68 -2.26
C LYS A 799 6.57 32.92 -1.23
N LYS A 800 6.23 33.14 0.03
CA LYS A 800 7.17 33.25 1.15
C LYS A 800 6.71 32.40 2.33
N ILE A 801 7.64 31.72 2.99
CA ILE A 801 7.48 31.05 4.27
C ILE A 801 8.47 31.69 5.25
N GLU A 802 7.93 32.38 6.24
CA GLU A 802 8.65 32.94 7.39
C GLU A 802 8.49 31.95 8.54
N TYR A 803 9.57 31.42 9.11
CA TYR A 803 9.49 30.38 10.14
C TYR A 803 10.58 30.52 11.21
N ASN A 804 10.34 29.94 12.38
CA ASN A 804 11.33 29.92 13.44
C ASN A 804 12.17 28.62 13.36
N PRO A 805 13.50 28.69 13.11
CA PRO A 805 14.37 27.51 13.07
C PRO A 805 14.74 26.99 14.48
N ASP A 806 14.71 27.86 15.50
CA ASP A 806 15.01 27.48 16.88
C ASP A 806 13.75 26.95 17.55
N ASN A 807 13.73 25.68 17.96
CA ASN A 807 12.58 25.06 18.66
C ASN A 807 12.43 25.55 20.13
N ARG A 808 12.80 26.81 20.40
CA ARG A 808 12.70 27.52 21.68
C ARG A 808 11.58 28.55 21.59
N LEU A 809 10.88 28.77 22.71
CA LEU A 809 9.61 29.53 22.80
C LEU A 809 9.74 31.06 22.62
N THR A 810 10.76 31.54 21.92
CA THR A 810 11.13 32.96 21.79
C THR A 810 10.40 33.70 20.67
N SER A 811 9.09 33.88 20.85
CA SER A 811 8.28 34.99 20.28
C SER A 811 8.24 35.21 18.75
N GLY A 812 8.83 34.33 17.92
CA GLY A 812 8.68 34.39 16.46
C GLY A 812 7.29 33.95 16.01
N THR A 813 6.62 34.75 15.17
CA THR A 813 5.38 34.36 14.48
C THR A 813 5.71 33.74 13.13
N THR A 814 5.47 32.44 12.99
CA THR A 814 5.61 31.71 11.74
C THR A 814 4.47 32.09 10.79
N LYS A 815 4.79 32.42 9.54
CA LYS A 815 3.87 33.11 8.62
C LYS A 815 4.06 32.67 7.16
N ILE A 816 2.95 32.56 6.44
CA ILE A 816 2.87 32.14 5.05
C ILE A 816 2.30 33.30 4.24
N SER A 817 2.99 33.73 3.18
CA SER A 817 2.52 34.77 2.26
C SER A 817 2.31 34.21 0.86
N CYS A 818 1.17 34.53 0.24
CA CYS A 818 0.74 34.02 -1.06
C CYS A 818 0.94 35.02 -2.21
N GLU A 819 0.89 34.54 -3.46
CA GLU A 819 1.02 35.37 -4.67
C GLU A 819 -0.12 36.38 -4.86
N ASP A 820 -1.31 36.09 -4.33
CA ASP A 820 -2.51 36.94 -4.38
C ASP A 820 -2.53 38.03 -3.29
N GLY A 821 -1.53 38.06 -2.40
CA GLY A 821 -1.40 39.03 -1.33
C GLY A 821 -1.98 38.59 0.02
N ASP A 822 -2.68 37.45 0.08
CA ASP A 822 -3.12 36.86 1.35
C ASP A 822 -1.93 36.40 2.20
N SER A 823 -2.11 36.42 3.53
CA SER A 823 -1.14 35.84 4.45
C SER A 823 -1.82 35.12 5.61
N PHE A 824 -1.21 34.01 6.04
CA PHE A 824 -1.70 33.14 7.12
C PHE A 824 -0.63 33.06 8.21
N ASP A 825 -1.00 33.28 9.46
CA ASP A 825 -0.12 33.08 10.61
C ASP A 825 -0.32 31.66 11.18
N ALA A 826 0.74 31.03 11.69
CA ALA A 826 0.73 29.65 12.18
C ALA A 826 1.63 29.48 13.42
N ASP A 827 1.31 28.49 14.26
CA ASP A 827 2.23 27.98 15.29
C ASP A 827 3.14 26.87 14.70
N GLN A 828 2.70 26.18 13.65
CA GLN A 828 3.45 25.11 12.95
C GLN A 828 3.11 25.05 11.45
N ILE A 829 4.08 24.71 10.60
CA ILE A 829 3.90 24.48 9.15
C ILE A 829 4.28 23.06 8.75
N VAL A 830 3.47 22.43 7.90
CA VAL A 830 3.85 21.23 7.11
C VAL A 830 3.96 21.62 5.64
N LEU A 831 5.15 21.50 5.06
CA LEU A 831 5.38 21.73 3.64
C LEU A 831 5.27 20.41 2.86
N THR A 832 4.36 20.34 1.88
CA THR A 832 4.18 19.16 1.01
C THR A 832 4.43 19.42 -0.48
N THR A 833 5.06 20.56 -0.77
CA THR A 833 5.51 21.01 -2.09
C THR A 833 6.43 19.96 -2.75
N PRO A 834 6.20 19.58 -4.03
CA PRO A 834 7.06 18.62 -4.74
C PRO A 834 8.52 19.06 -4.83
N LEU A 835 9.45 18.09 -4.82
CA LEU A 835 10.89 18.33 -4.89
C LEU A 835 11.30 19.19 -6.10
N GLY A 836 10.68 19.00 -7.28
CA GLY A 836 10.92 19.85 -8.44
C GLY A 836 10.62 21.34 -8.19
N VAL A 837 9.57 21.66 -7.41
CA VAL A 837 9.21 23.06 -7.07
C VAL A 837 10.16 23.63 -6.00
N LEU A 838 10.75 22.79 -5.16
CA LEU A 838 11.82 23.21 -4.24
C LEU A 838 13.13 23.50 -5.01
N LYS A 839 13.49 22.66 -6.00
CA LYS A 839 14.62 22.88 -6.91
C LYS A 839 14.46 24.16 -7.75
N ASP A 840 13.23 24.49 -8.16
CA ASP A 840 12.87 25.67 -8.96
C ASP A 840 12.90 27.00 -8.17
N GLY A 841 13.08 26.97 -6.84
CA GLY A 841 13.36 28.16 -6.02
C GLY A 841 12.21 29.18 -5.84
N ASN A 842 11.02 28.93 -6.37
CA ASN A 842 9.89 29.87 -6.33
C ASN A 842 9.41 30.23 -4.91
N VAL A 843 9.56 29.30 -3.95
CA VAL A 843 9.15 29.52 -2.56
C VAL A 843 10.35 30.08 -1.79
N LYS A 844 10.24 31.33 -1.33
CA LYS A 844 11.28 31.96 -0.50
C LYS A 844 11.14 31.53 0.95
N PHE A 845 12.23 31.09 1.55
CA PHE A 845 12.35 30.74 2.96
C PHE A 845 13.05 31.87 3.72
N ASP A 846 12.51 32.26 4.87
CA ASP A 846 13.07 33.28 5.75
C ASP A 846 13.01 32.80 7.22
N PRO A 847 14.15 32.44 7.84
CA PRO A 847 15.49 32.43 7.27
C PRO A 847 15.64 31.39 6.14
N PRO A 848 16.72 31.46 5.32
CA PRO A 848 16.99 30.44 4.31
C PRO A 848 17.10 29.03 4.91
N LEU A 849 16.75 28.00 4.11
CA LEU A 849 16.96 26.61 4.49
C LEU A 849 18.46 26.33 4.72
N PRO A 850 18.83 25.55 5.75
CA PRO A 850 20.23 25.24 6.05
C PRO A 850 20.84 24.27 5.02
N ASP A 851 22.16 24.30 4.87
CA ASP A 851 22.89 23.52 3.85
C ASP A 851 22.60 22.01 3.90
N TRP A 852 22.38 21.45 5.10
CA TRP A 852 22.03 20.03 5.26
C TRP A 852 20.65 19.67 4.68
N LYS A 853 19.74 20.65 4.53
CA LYS A 853 18.44 20.50 3.84
C LYS A 853 18.57 20.83 2.35
N VAL A 854 19.35 21.85 2.00
CA VAL A 854 19.58 22.28 0.61
C VAL A 854 20.34 21.21 -0.19
N GLY A 855 21.31 20.53 0.42
CA GLY A 855 22.09 19.46 -0.20
C GLY A 855 21.23 18.34 -0.79
N PRO A 856 20.35 17.67 -0.01
CA PRO A 856 19.40 16.69 -0.53
C PRO A 856 18.45 17.24 -1.60
N ILE A 857 17.95 18.48 -1.45
CA ILE A 857 17.13 19.15 -2.48
C ILE A 857 17.88 19.24 -3.81
N GLN A 858 19.19 19.49 -3.78
CA GLN A 858 20.03 19.51 -4.99
C GLN A 858 20.36 18.10 -5.50
N ARG A 859 20.84 17.20 -4.63
CA ARG A 859 21.40 15.89 -4.98
C ARG A 859 20.37 14.85 -5.45
N LEU A 860 19.16 14.84 -4.88
CA LEU A 860 18.11 13.91 -5.28
C LEU A 860 17.63 14.17 -6.71
N GLY A 861 17.36 13.11 -7.46
CA GLY A 861 16.75 13.22 -8.78
C GLY A 861 15.29 13.66 -8.68
N PHE A 862 14.81 14.37 -9.70
CA PHE A 862 13.37 14.59 -9.90
C PHE A 862 13.05 14.39 -11.38
N GLY A 863 12.37 13.28 -11.68
CA GLY A 863 12.16 12.75 -13.01
C GLY A 863 11.04 13.44 -13.78
N THR A 864 10.90 13.08 -15.05
CA THR A 864 9.77 13.44 -15.90
C THR A 864 9.27 12.20 -16.62
N LEU A 865 7.97 11.98 -16.56
CA LEU A 865 7.23 10.93 -17.26
C LEU A 865 5.95 11.57 -17.78
N ASN A 866 5.69 11.45 -19.08
CA ASN A 866 4.52 12.03 -19.70
C ASN A 866 3.64 10.96 -20.40
N LYS A 867 2.39 11.35 -20.67
CA LYS A 867 1.34 10.47 -21.20
C LYS A 867 0.67 11.13 -22.40
N VAL A 868 0.38 10.32 -23.41
CA VAL A 868 -0.49 10.69 -24.54
C VAL A 868 -1.75 9.82 -24.47
N ILE A 869 -2.86 10.46 -24.16
CA ILE A 869 -4.16 9.83 -23.93
C ILE A 869 -5.00 9.97 -25.19
N LEU A 870 -5.57 8.86 -25.66
CA LEU A 870 -6.29 8.75 -26.91
C LEU A 870 -7.68 8.14 -26.64
N VAL A 871 -8.73 8.94 -26.82
CA VAL A 871 -10.13 8.52 -26.64
C VAL A 871 -10.75 8.25 -28.00
N TYR A 872 -11.46 7.13 -28.14
CA TYR A 872 -12.14 6.71 -29.36
C TYR A 872 -13.63 6.44 -29.07
N ASP A 873 -14.50 6.43 -30.09
CA ASP A 873 -15.91 6.02 -29.89
C ASP A 873 -16.05 4.50 -29.71
N LYS A 874 -15.20 3.72 -30.40
CA LYS A 874 -15.18 2.25 -30.41
C LYS A 874 -13.74 1.75 -30.31
N PRO A 875 -13.50 0.60 -29.66
CA PRO A 875 -12.17 -0.01 -29.61
C PRO A 875 -11.88 -0.77 -30.92
N PHE A 876 -10.63 -0.70 -31.36
CA PHE A 876 -10.07 -1.52 -32.45
C PHE A 876 -9.02 -2.54 -31.96
N TRP A 877 -8.74 -2.53 -30.66
CA TRP A 877 -7.79 -3.43 -29.97
C TRP A 877 -8.51 -4.52 -29.16
N LYS A 878 -7.76 -5.50 -28.66
CA LYS A 878 -8.28 -6.58 -27.79
C LYS A 878 -8.77 -5.99 -26.46
N VAL A 879 -10.10 -5.92 -26.26
CA VAL A 879 -10.69 -5.26 -25.07
C VAL A 879 -10.39 -5.96 -23.73
N ASP A 880 -10.08 -7.25 -23.76
CA ASP A 880 -9.72 -8.04 -22.58
C ASP A 880 -8.25 -7.91 -22.15
N GLN A 881 -7.40 -7.43 -23.04
CA GLN A 881 -5.97 -7.15 -22.81
C GLN A 881 -5.83 -5.83 -22.04
N ASP A 882 -5.09 -5.81 -20.93
CA ASP A 882 -4.95 -4.63 -20.08
C ASP A 882 -3.82 -3.69 -20.52
N MET A 883 -2.80 -4.24 -21.19
CA MET A 883 -1.67 -3.49 -21.75
C MET A 883 -1.02 -4.20 -22.93
N PHE A 884 -0.31 -3.45 -23.78
CA PHE A 884 0.58 -3.98 -24.82
C PHE A 884 1.78 -3.05 -25.01
N GLY A 885 2.91 -3.61 -25.45
CA GLY A 885 4.15 -2.90 -25.71
C GLY A 885 4.45 -2.76 -27.20
N LEU A 886 5.28 -1.78 -27.53
CA LEU A 886 5.79 -1.51 -28.87
C LEU A 886 7.30 -1.27 -28.79
N LEU A 887 8.08 -2.08 -29.48
CA LEU A 887 9.51 -1.84 -29.66
C LEU A 887 9.71 -0.58 -30.49
N ARG A 888 10.76 0.19 -30.17
CA ARG A 888 11.09 1.44 -30.85
C ARG A 888 12.36 1.29 -31.67
N GLU A 889 12.44 2.06 -32.73
CA GLU A 889 13.57 2.07 -33.65
C GLU A 889 14.67 2.98 -33.07
N PRO A 890 15.96 2.55 -33.09
CA PRO A 890 17.10 3.43 -32.82
C PRO A 890 17.22 4.55 -33.85
N GLU A 891 18.00 5.60 -33.54
CA GLU A 891 18.29 6.69 -34.48
C GLU A 891 19.07 6.22 -35.73
N VAL A 892 19.90 5.20 -35.57
CA VAL A 892 20.58 4.49 -36.66
C VAL A 892 19.87 3.16 -36.91
N HIS A 893 19.23 3.02 -38.07
CA HIS A 893 18.44 1.82 -38.43
C HIS A 893 19.24 0.51 -38.27
N ASP A 894 18.61 -0.47 -37.62
CA ASP A 894 19.19 -1.78 -37.26
C ASP A 894 20.54 -1.71 -36.49
N SER A 895 20.80 -0.63 -35.75
CA SER A 895 21.99 -0.51 -34.90
C SER A 895 22.02 -1.51 -33.74
N LEU A 896 23.25 -1.86 -33.35
CA LEU A 896 23.57 -2.66 -32.17
C LEU A 896 24.22 -1.84 -31.04
N ASP A 897 24.57 -0.57 -31.26
CA ASP A 897 25.07 0.29 -30.17
C ASP A 897 23.93 0.66 -29.22
N GLN A 898 24.20 0.87 -27.93
CA GLN A 898 23.19 1.30 -26.95
C GLN A 898 22.85 2.79 -27.09
N GLU A 899 23.82 3.62 -27.47
CA GLU A 899 23.64 5.08 -27.54
C GLU A 899 22.51 5.47 -28.50
N ASP A 900 22.43 4.82 -29.67
CA ASP A 900 21.42 5.07 -30.71
C ASP A 900 19.97 4.82 -30.25
N TYR A 901 19.75 4.10 -29.15
CA TYR A 901 18.42 3.82 -28.60
C TYR A 901 17.98 4.86 -27.56
N ILE A 902 18.90 5.60 -26.95
CA ILE A 902 18.64 6.43 -25.76
C ILE A 902 17.53 7.46 -26.01
N ALA A 903 17.56 8.13 -27.17
CA ALA A 903 16.59 9.16 -27.52
C ALA A 903 15.16 8.62 -27.68
N ASN A 904 15.00 7.39 -28.20
CA ASN A 904 13.71 6.92 -28.73
C ASN A 904 13.11 5.71 -28.01
N ARG A 905 13.88 4.95 -27.22
CA ARG A 905 13.38 3.73 -26.56
C ARG A 905 12.13 3.94 -25.70
N GLY A 906 12.05 5.07 -24.99
CA GLY A 906 10.90 5.45 -24.16
C GLY A 906 9.72 6.08 -24.90
N ARG A 907 9.77 6.24 -26.22
CA ARG A 907 8.79 7.00 -27.03
C ARG A 907 7.63 6.13 -27.51
N PHE A 908 6.45 6.26 -26.89
CA PHE A 908 5.27 5.43 -27.18
C PHE A 908 5.45 3.92 -26.96
N TYR A 909 6.44 3.53 -26.15
CA TYR A 909 6.87 2.12 -25.98
C TYR A 909 5.81 1.21 -25.32
N PHE A 910 4.79 1.79 -24.68
CA PHE A 910 3.84 1.07 -23.84
C PHE A 910 2.45 1.71 -23.88
N PHE A 911 1.40 0.89 -23.95
CA PHE A 911 0.00 1.30 -24.03
C PHE A 911 -0.86 0.61 -22.96
N TRP A 912 -1.60 1.40 -22.19
CA TRP A 912 -2.63 0.92 -21.26
C TRP A 912 -4.02 0.93 -21.91
N ASN A 913 -4.78 -0.16 -21.79
CA ASN A 913 -6.19 -0.21 -22.15
C ASN A 913 -7.06 0.16 -20.93
N CYS A 914 -7.60 1.39 -20.92
CA CYS A 914 -8.36 1.90 -19.79
C CYS A 914 -9.89 1.73 -19.91
N ILE A 915 -10.38 0.83 -20.79
CA ILE A 915 -11.84 0.58 -20.93
C ILE A 915 -12.50 0.22 -19.60
N LYS A 916 -11.88 -0.69 -18.85
CA LYS A 916 -12.45 -1.29 -17.63
C LYS A 916 -12.48 -0.33 -16.42
N THR A 917 -11.76 0.79 -16.50
CA THR A 917 -11.67 1.81 -15.44
C THR A 917 -12.36 3.13 -15.79
N THR A 918 -12.59 3.39 -17.09
CA THR A 918 -13.16 4.66 -17.59
C THR A 918 -14.56 4.50 -18.22
N GLY A 919 -14.95 3.25 -18.55
CA GLY A 919 -16.20 2.92 -19.27
C GLY A 919 -16.15 3.22 -20.76
N ARG A 920 -14.97 3.56 -21.31
CA ARG A 920 -14.83 4.08 -22.68
C ARG A 920 -13.58 3.57 -23.39
N PRO A 921 -13.56 3.49 -24.73
CA PRO A 921 -12.36 3.17 -25.50
C PRO A 921 -11.28 4.25 -25.30
N VAL A 922 -10.37 4.00 -24.37
CA VAL A 922 -9.27 4.89 -24.00
C VAL A 922 -7.98 4.10 -24.00
N LEU A 923 -7.01 4.56 -24.80
CA LEU A 923 -5.62 4.15 -24.67
C LEU A 923 -4.82 5.25 -23.97
N ILE A 924 -3.85 4.87 -23.14
CA ILE A 924 -2.84 5.78 -22.60
C ILE A 924 -1.47 5.25 -23.01
N SER A 925 -0.81 5.98 -23.91
CA SER A 925 0.58 5.70 -24.30
C SER A 925 1.56 6.45 -23.39
N LEU A 926 2.72 5.84 -23.11
CA LEU A 926 3.75 6.40 -22.23
C LEU A 926 4.90 7.05 -23.02
N MET A 927 5.43 8.14 -22.45
CA MET A 927 6.64 8.83 -22.88
C MET A 927 7.62 8.84 -21.70
N ALA A 928 8.58 7.91 -21.72
CA ALA A 928 9.57 7.65 -20.66
C ALA A 928 10.99 8.04 -21.12
N GLY A 929 11.98 7.93 -20.22
CA GLY A 929 13.37 8.30 -20.53
C GLY A 929 13.47 9.75 -21.02
N ASP A 930 14.33 10.01 -22.00
CA ASP A 930 14.43 11.36 -22.59
C ASP A 930 13.30 11.70 -23.57
N ALA A 931 12.55 10.70 -24.06
CA ALA A 931 11.30 10.93 -24.79
C ALA A 931 10.22 11.62 -23.93
N ALA A 932 10.28 11.46 -22.60
CA ALA A 932 9.45 12.22 -21.67
C ALA A 932 9.69 13.74 -21.73
N HIS A 933 10.94 14.15 -21.98
CA HIS A 933 11.34 15.54 -22.17
C HIS A 933 11.02 16.04 -23.59
N GLN A 934 11.22 15.20 -24.62
CA GLN A 934 10.80 15.50 -26.01
C GLN A 934 9.29 15.77 -26.10
N ALA A 935 8.47 15.06 -25.32
CA ALA A 935 7.02 15.30 -25.25
C ALA A 935 6.67 16.71 -24.73
N GLU A 936 7.56 17.35 -23.98
CA GLU A 936 7.32 18.69 -23.46
C GLU A 936 7.57 19.78 -24.51
N SER A 937 8.49 19.56 -25.46
CA SER A 937 8.78 20.46 -26.58
C SER A 937 7.93 20.19 -27.83
N SER A 938 7.57 18.94 -28.10
CA SER A 938 6.71 18.53 -29.24
C SER A 938 5.29 19.10 -29.13
N SER A 939 4.61 19.32 -30.27
CA SER A 939 3.19 19.72 -30.26
C SER A 939 2.25 18.53 -30.01
N ASP A 940 1.03 18.81 -29.54
CA ASP A 940 0.00 17.77 -29.37
C ASP A 940 -0.40 17.13 -30.70
N ALA A 941 -0.37 17.89 -31.80
CA ALA A 941 -0.75 17.39 -33.11
C ALA A 941 0.27 16.37 -33.65
N ASP A 942 1.57 16.66 -33.52
CA ASP A 942 2.63 15.79 -34.00
C ASP A 942 2.66 14.48 -33.19
N LEU A 943 2.59 14.58 -31.86
CA LEU A 943 2.54 13.42 -30.97
C LEU A 943 1.32 12.53 -31.24
N VAL A 944 0.16 13.12 -31.53
CA VAL A 944 -1.07 12.37 -31.88
C VAL A 944 -0.96 11.76 -33.28
N ALA A 945 -0.37 12.46 -34.25
CA ALA A 945 -0.17 11.95 -35.60
C ALA A 945 0.81 10.77 -35.62
N GLU A 946 1.92 10.86 -34.89
CA GLU A 946 2.92 9.79 -34.77
C GLU A 946 2.34 8.55 -34.07
N VAL A 947 1.76 8.69 -32.88
CA VAL A 947 1.20 7.54 -32.14
C VAL A 947 0.04 6.88 -32.90
N THR A 948 -0.71 7.63 -33.71
CA THR A 948 -1.76 7.06 -34.57
C THR A 948 -1.17 6.25 -35.73
N GLN A 949 -0.03 6.68 -36.29
CA GLN A 949 0.71 5.89 -37.29
C GLN A 949 1.28 4.61 -36.68
N GLU A 950 1.88 4.66 -35.49
CA GLU A 950 2.38 3.49 -34.78
C GLU A 950 1.25 2.49 -34.45
N LEU A 951 0.09 2.98 -33.99
CA LEU A 951 -1.10 2.14 -33.81
C LEU A 951 -1.60 1.54 -35.13
N ALA A 952 -1.49 2.26 -36.26
CA ALA A 952 -1.83 1.72 -37.58
C ALA A 952 -0.85 0.62 -38.05
N LYS A 953 0.44 0.68 -37.68
CA LYS A 953 1.39 -0.43 -37.89
C LYS A 953 0.97 -1.67 -37.10
N ILE A 954 0.56 -1.52 -35.83
CA ILE A 954 0.12 -2.64 -34.98
C ILE A 954 -1.18 -3.25 -35.51
N PHE A 955 -2.20 -2.42 -35.76
CA PHE A 955 -3.57 -2.87 -36.05
C PHE A 955 -3.88 -2.95 -37.55
N LYS A 956 -2.92 -3.44 -38.37
CA LYS A 956 -2.96 -3.55 -39.86
C LYS A 956 -4.29 -4.02 -40.48
N GLN A 957 -5.05 -4.80 -39.73
CA GLN A 957 -6.32 -5.43 -40.14
C GLN A 957 -7.54 -4.49 -40.01
N THR A 958 -7.38 -3.30 -39.42
CA THR A 958 -8.46 -2.33 -39.18
C THR A 958 -7.96 -0.91 -39.49
N MET A 959 -8.81 -0.10 -40.13
CA MET A 959 -8.54 1.33 -40.28
C MET A 959 -8.58 1.99 -38.89
N VAL A 960 -7.42 2.31 -38.33
CA VAL A 960 -7.33 3.05 -37.06
C VAL A 960 -7.96 4.43 -37.24
N PRO A 961 -9.06 4.75 -36.53
CA PRO A 961 -9.71 6.05 -36.64
C PRO A 961 -8.89 7.12 -35.92
N GLN A 962 -9.10 8.38 -36.27
CA GLN A 962 -8.60 9.50 -35.46
C GLN A 962 -9.30 9.50 -34.08
N PRO A 963 -8.59 9.85 -32.99
CA PRO A 963 -9.19 9.98 -31.66
C PRO A 963 -10.21 11.13 -31.60
N ILE A 964 -11.32 10.91 -30.89
CA ILE A 964 -12.39 11.90 -30.68
C ILE A 964 -12.06 12.90 -29.56
N GLU A 965 -11.08 12.56 -28.72
CA GLU A 965 -10.50 13.44 -27.70
C GLU A 965 -9.07 12.97 -27.41
N THR A 966 -8.15 13.93 -27.26
CA THR A 966 -6.75 13.69 -26.92
C THR A 966 -6.33 14.56 -25.74
N ILE A 967 -5.38 14.08 -24.95
CA ILE A 967 -4.76 14.84 -23.85
C ILE A 967 -3.27 14.45 -23.76
N VAL A 968 -2.37 15.44 -23.84
CA VAL A 968 -0.93 15.26 -23.61
C VAL A 968 -0.54 15.90 -22.27
N THR A 969 0.18 15.17 -21.42
CA THR A 969 0.70 15.71 -20.15
C THR A 969 2.08 16.34 -20.36
N ARG A 970 2.39 17.37 -19.57
CA ARG A 970 3.72 18.01 -19.51
C ARG A 970 4.07 18.37 -18.06
N TRP A 971 4.42 17.35 -17.26
CA TRP A 971 4.62 17.48 -15.81
C TRP A 971 5.83 18.34 -15.42
N GLY A 972 6.87 18.42 -16.25
CA GLY A 972 8.02 19.33 -16.07
C GLY A 972 7.62 20.81 -16.21
N LYS A 973 6.81 21.12 -17.22
CA LYS A 973 6.25 22.47 -17.44
C LYS A 973 5.18 22.89 -16.43
N ASP A 974 4.54 21.98 -15.69
CA ASP A 974 3.55 22.32 -14.65
C ASP A 974 4.24 23.01 -13.44
N ARG A 975 3.96 24.31 -13.25
CA ARG A 975 4.57 25.13 -12.18
C ARG A 975 4.31 24.63 -10.75
N PHE A 976 3.33 23.75 -10.54
CA PHE A 976 2.99 23.15 -9.25
C PHE A 976 3.45 21.68 -9.15
N ALA A 977 4.35 21.23 -10.02
CA ALA A 977 4.96 19.90 -9.97
C ALA A 977 6.44 19.94 -10.36
N ARG A 978 6.78 20.59 -11.49
CA ARG A 978 8.14 20.69 -12.05
C ARG A 978 8.81 19.32 -12.28
N GLY A 979 8.03 18.34 -12.72
CA GLY A 979 8.40 16.95 -12.92
C GLY A 979 7.37 15.98 -12.33
N SER A 980 7.64 14.69 -12.43
CA SER A 980 6.72 13.61 -12.06
C SER A 980 6.95 13.09 -10.64
N TYR A 981 8.15 12.62 -10.29
CA TYR A 981 8.49 12.08 -8.97
C TYR A 981 10.00 12.00 -8.73
N SER A 982 10.44 11.79 -7.49
CA SER A 982 11.87 11.68 -7.18
C SER A 982 12.48 10.34 -7.61
N TYR A 983 13.80 10.35 -7.86
CA TYR A 983 14.62 9.15 -8.09
C TYR A 983 15.98 9.31 -7.40
N VAL A 984 16.71 8.21 -7.19
CA VAL A 984 18.07 8.28 -6.64
C VAL A 984 19.05 8.57 -7.78
N GLY A 985 19.45 9.83 -7.92
CA GLY A 985 20.43 10.25 -8.92
C GLY A 985 21.85 9.85 -8.52
N ALA A 986 22.78 9.79 -9.47
CA ALA A 986 24.17 9.38 -9.21
C ALA A 986 24.93 10.25 -8.19
N THR A 987 24.44 11.47 -7.93
CA THR A 987 24.93 12.38 -6.87
C THR A 987 24.26 12.21 -5.51
N SER A 988 23.16 11.47 -5.41
CA SER A 988 22.43 11.23 -4.16
C SER A 988 23.26 10.44 -3.16
N LEU A 989 23.12 10.79 -1.88
CA LEU A 989 23.76 10.08 -0.76
C LEU A 989 22.75 9.19 -0.01
N PRO A 990 23.20 8.07 0.59
CA PRO A 990 22.41 7.35 1.59
C PRO A 990 21.96 8.30 2.70
N GLY A 991 20.68 8.29 3.05
CA GLY A 991 20.09 9.22 4.02
C GLY A 991 19.51 10.52 3.44
N ASP A 992 19.59 10.77 2.12
CA ASP A 992 19.07 12.01 1.53
C ASP A 992 17.53 12.15 1.66
N TYR A 993 16.76 11.04 1.71
CA TYR A 993 15.30 11.09 1.91
C TYR A 993 14.92 11.38 3.37
N GLU A 994 15.71 10.89 4.32
CA GLU A 994 15.61 11.16 5.75
C GLU A 994 16.01 12.60 6.06
N ALA A 995 17.08 13.10 5.43
CA ALA A 995 17.47 14.50 5.48
C ALA A 995 16.43 15.42 4.81
N MET A 996 15.76 14.96 3.75
CA MET A 996 14.57 15.66 3.19
C MET A 996 13.39 15.68 4.18
N ALA A 997 13.17 14.60 4.93
CA ALA A 997 12.06 14.47 5.88
C ALA A 997 12.20 15.34 7.14
N ALA A 998 13.39 15.42 7.74
CA ALA A 998 13.58 16.00 9.07
C ALA A 998 13.10 17.47 9.19
N PRO A 999 12.40 17.86 10.28
CA PRO A 999 11.91 19.23 10.46
C PRO A 999 13.02 20.25 10.76
N ILE A 1000 12.69 21.54 10.64
CA ILE A 1000 13.58 22.67 10.99
C ILE A 1000 12.80 23.65 11.87
N GLY A 1001 12.89 23.48 13.19
CA GLY A 1001 12.06 24.24 14.13
C GLY A 1001 10.58 24.06 13.78
N THR A 1002 9.85 25.15 13.53
CA THR A 1002 8.40 25.10 13.23
C THR A 1002 8.04 24.75 11.78
N LEU A 1003 8.93 24.06 11.04
CA LEU A 1003 8.77 23.73 9.62
C LEU A 1003 9.05 22.24 9.37
N HIS A 1004 7.97 21.47 9.20
CA HIS A 1004 7.97 20.05 8.88
C HIS A 1004 7.88 19.81 7.37
N PHE A 1005 8.34 18.65 6.91
CA PHE A 1005 8.35 18.28 5.49
C PHE A 1005 7.62 16.93 5.28
N ALA A 1006 6.77 16.85 4.25
CA ALA A 1006 6.15 15.59 3.81
C ALA A 1006 6.00 15.54 2.28
N GLY A 1007 5.70 14.38 1.72
CA GLY A 1007 5.69 14.09 0.28
C GLY A 1007 6.50 12.85 -0.07
N GLU A 1008 6.35 12.34 -1.29
CA GLU A 1008 7.06 11.12 -1.72
C GLU A 1008 8.58 11.27 -1.67
N ALA A 1009 9.12 12.44 -2.02
CA ALA A 1009 10.53 12.80 -1.84
C ALA A 1009 11.00 12.92 -0.36
N THR A 1010 10.19 12.48 0.60
CA THR A 1010 10.53 12.38 2.04
C THR A 1010 10.25 10.98 2.61
N CYS A 1011 9.96 9.97 1.78
CA CYS A 1011 9.65 8.61 2.21
C CYS A 1011 10.67 7.62 1.65
N ALA A 1012 11.78 7.40 2.37
CA ALA A 1012 12.91 6.59 1.90
C ALA A 1012 12.56 5.14 1.55
N THR A 1013 11.53 4.57 2.20
CA THR A 1013 11.08 3.19 2.02
C THR A 1013 10.06 3.01 0.90
N HIS A 1014 9.40 4.08 0.45
CA HIS A 1014 8.38 4.03 -0.61
C HIS A 1014 8.41 5.34 -1.45
N PRO A 1015 9.57 5.76 -2.00
CA PRO A 1015 9.71 7.00 -2.77
C PRO A 1015 8.82 6.96 -4.03
N ALA A 1016 8.66 8.10 -4.71
CA ALA A 1016 7.82 8.27 -5.92
C ALA A 1016 6.31 7.93 -5.81
N THR A 1017 5.85 7.21 -4.78
CA THR A 1017 4.52 6.59 -4.74
C THR A 1017 3.43 7.43 -4.05
N VAL A 1018 2.17 7.12 -4.37
CA VAL A 1018 1.00 7.66 -3.67
C VAL A 1018 0.93 7.21 -2.21
N HIS A 1019 1.32 5.96 -1.92
CA HIS A 1019 1.29 5.43 -0.57
C HIS A 1019 2.45 5.98 0.30
N GLY A 1020 3.66 6.15 -0.25
CA GLY A 1020 4.76 6.83 0.45
C GLY A 1020 4.47 8.30 0.73
N ALA A 1021 3.86 9.00 -0.23
CA ALA A 1021 3.33 10.35 0.03
C ALA A 1021 2.33 10.34 1.21
N TYR A 1022 1.35 9.43 1.24
CA TYR A 1022 0.42 9.31 2.35
C TYR A 1022 1.11 8.99 3.69
N ILE A 1023 2.02 8.00 3.72
CA ILE A 1023 2.79 7.60 4.91
C ILE A 1023 3.63 8.76 5.46
N SER A 1024 4.29 9.55 4.60
CA SER A 1024 5.02 10.75 5.04
C SER A 1024 4.12 11.82 5.65
N GLY A 1025 2.85 11.89 5.24
CA GLY A 1025 1.85 12.76 5.86
C GLY A 1025 1.50 12.31 7.29
N LEU A 1026 1.36 11.00 7.51
CA LEU A 1026 1.18 10.43 8.85
C LEU A 1026 2.40 10.69 9.74
N ARG A 1027 3.62 10.56 9.19
CA ARG A 1027 4.86 10.88 9.91
C ARG A 1027 4.89 12.35 10.35
N ALA A 1028 4.66 13.30 9.45
CA ALA A 1028 4.64 14.73 9.81
C ALA A 1028 3.53 15.08 10.83
N ALA A 1029 2.42 14.34 10.84
CA ALA A 1029 1.42 14.46 11.90
C ALA A 1029 1.90 13.88 13.25
N SER A 1030 2.69 12.80 13.25
CA SER A 1030 3.38 12.30 14.44
C SER A 1030 4.41 13.32 14.95
N GLU A 1031 5.25 13.89 14.08
CA GLU A 1031 6.23 14.91 14.46
C GLU A 1031 5.55 16.10 15.17
N ILE A 1032 4.46 16.62 14.61
CA ILE A 1032 3.71 17.74 15.22
C ILE A 1032 3.02 17.36 16.53
N ILE A 1033 2.47 16.15 16.69
CA ILE A 1033 1.89 15.75 17.98
C ILE A 1033 2.99 15.49 19.03
N ASP A 1034 4.17 15.03 18.60
CA ASP A 1034 5.35 14.83 19.44
C ASP A 1034 5.94 16.18 19.92
N ASP A 1035 6.02 17.20 19.06
CA ASP A 1035 6.42 18.57 19.45
C ASP A 1035 5.38 19.29 20.34
N LEU A 1036 4.08 19.09 20.09
CA LEU A 1036 3.02 19.84 20.78
C LEU A 1036 2.55 19.22 22.11
N LEU A 1037 2.64 17.89 22.27
CA LEU A 1037 2.28 17.18 23.51
C LEU A 1037 3.47 16.58 24.26
N GLY A 1038 4.68 16.63 23.70
CA GLY A 1038 5.85 15.93 24.23
C GLY A 1038 5.85 14.43 23.90
N PRO A 1039 6.91 13.69 24.29
CA PRO A 1039 7.05 12.26 24.01
C PRO A 1039 5.94 11.40 24.64
N ILE A 1040 5.88 10.12 24.26
CA ILE A 1040 4.99 9.14 24.92
C ILE A 1040 5.49 8.90 26.34
N GLU A 1041 4.67 9.25 27.33
CA GLU A 1041 4.93 8.96 28.74
C GLU A 1041 4.85 7.44 28.97
N VAL A 1042 5.95 6.80 29.36
CA VAL A 1042 6.00 5.38 29.69
C VAL A 1042 5.62 5.19 31.17
N PRO A 1043 4.55 4.42 31.49
CA PRO A 1043 4.16 4.17 32.88
C PRO A 1043 5.28 3.53 33.70
N SER A 1044 5.37 3.90 35.00
CA SER A 1044 6.35 3.34 35.93
C SER A 1044 5.68 2.89 37.24
N PRO A 1045 5.81 1.63 37.66
CA PRO A 1045 6.44 0.51 36.92
C PRO A 1045 5.59 0.10 35.70
N LEU A 1046 6.25 -0.15 34.56
CA LEU A 1046 5.58 -0.52 33.30
C LEU A 1046 4.93 -1.92 33.34
N VAL A 1047 5.51 -2.81 34.14
CA VAL A 1047 5.02 -4.17 34.42
C VAL A 1047 4.93 -4.33 35.94
N SER A 1048 3.72 -4.48 36.46
CA SER A 1048 3.48 -4.57 37.91
C SER A 1048 3.33 -6.03 38.36
N TRP A 1049 4.25 -6.51 39.20
CA TRP A 1049 4.10 -7.80 39.88
C TRP A 1049 3.28 -7.63 41.17
N PRO A 1050 2.38 -8.58 41.51
CA PRO A 1050 1.73 -8.59 42.82
C PRO A 1050 2.78 -8.79 43.92
N ALA A 1051 2.72 -8.00 44.98
CA ALA A 1051 3.50 -8.29 46.19
C ALA A 1051 2.97 -9.58 46.85
N GLU A 1052 3.84 -10.31 47.55
CA GLU A 1052 3.56 -11.65 48.11
C GLU A 1052 2.44 -11.70 49.19
N ALA A 1053 1.83 -10.56 49.53
CA ALA A 1053 0.85 -10.43 50.60
C ALA A 1053 -0.52 -11.08 50.33
N ASP A 1054 -0.93 -11.23 49.06
CA ASP A 1054 -2.28 -11.70 48.70
C ASP A 1054 -2.40 -13.23 48.49
N VAL A 1055 -1.35 -14.02 48.76
CA VAL A 1055 -1.33 -15.49 48.54
C VAL A 1055 -1.55 -16.26 49.86
N ALA A 1056 -2.52 -15.86 50.68
CA ALA A 1056 -2.64 -16.31 52.08
C ALA A 1056 -4.05 -16.64 52.62
N GLU A 1057 -5.08 -16.83 51.78
CA GLU A 1057 -6.35 -17.43 52.22
C GLU A 1057 -6.64 -18.79 51.56
N THR A 1058 -6.53 -19.85 52.35
CA THR A 1058 -6.97 -21.21 51.97
C THR A 1058 -8.43 -21.43 52.38
N PRO A 1059 -9.28 -22.11 51.59
CA PRO A 1059 -10.69 -22.31 51.94
C PRO A 1059 -10.86 -23.26 53.13
N GLN A 1060 -11.02 -22.74 54.34
CA GLN A 1060 -11.41 -23.55 55.50
C GLN A 1060 -12.89 -23.96 55.41
N GLN A 1061 -13.14 -25.23 55.71
CA GLN A 1061 -14.48 -25.80 55.78
C GLN A 1061 -15.27 -25.22 56.96
N TYR A 1062 -16.56 -24.94 56.77
CA TYR A 1062 -17.50 -24.80 57.88
C TYR A 1062 -18.77 -25.63 57.66
N ARG A 1063 -19.14 -26.40 58.69
CA ARG A 1063 -20.45 -27.05 58.86
C ARG A 1063 -21.24 -26.33 59.97
N PRO A 1064 -22.58 -26.45 60.00
CA PRO A 1064 -23.45 -25.47 60.64
C PRO A 1064 -23.65 -25.68 62.15
N ARG A 1065 -24.25 -24.68 62.81
CA ARG A 1065 -24.97 -24.82 64.08
C ARG A 1065 -26.30 -24.05 64.04
N ASP A 1066 -27.27 -24.62 64.75
CA ASP A 1066 -28.69 -24.23 64.76
C ASP A 1066 -29.04 -23.15 65.83
N PRO A 1067 -30.26 -22.55 65.79
CA PRO A 1067 -30.53 -21.21 66.33
C PRO A 1067 -31.39 -21.17 67.61
N ALA A 1068 -31.61 -19.95 68.13
CA ALA A 1068 -32.65 -19.67 69.13
C ALA A 1068 -33.34 -18.29 68.97
N ILE A 1069 -34.64 -18.33 68.61
CA ILE A 1069 -35.78 -17.69 69.33
C ILE A 1069 -35.93 -16.13 69.34
N ARG A 1070 -37.10 -15.48 69.12
CA ARG A 1070 -38.45 -15.80 68.54
C ARG A 1070 -39.35 -14.53 68.39
N LEU A 1071 -40.10 -14.41 67.27
CA LEU A 1071 -41.52 -13.92 67.13
C LEU A 1071 -41.92 -12.47 67.56
N PRO A 1072 -43.15 -11.94 67.25
CA PRO A 1072 -44.30 -12.48 66.47
C PRO A 1072 -44.81 -11.59 65.29
N GLY A 1073 -45.85 -12.06 64.56
CA GLY A 1073 -46.65 -11.30 63.55
C GLY A 1073 -48.02 -10.85 64.10
N PRO A 1074 -49.14 -10.75 63.32
CA PRO A 1074 -49.35 -11.05 61.88
C PRO A 1074 -50.19 -10.01 61.06
N ALA A 1075 -50.26 -10.15 59.72
CA ALA A 1075 -51.38 -9.71 58.84
C ALA A 1075 -51.20 -10.24 57.39
N THR A 1076 -52.26 -10.25 56.55
CA THR A 1076 -52.28 -10.90 55.22
C THR A 1076 -52.56 -9.98 54.02
N LYS A 1077 -52.01 -10.33 52.85
CA LYS A 1077 -52.59 -10.09 51.51
C LYS A 1077 -51.97 -11.01 50.44
N GLU A 1078 -52.50 -10.95 49.21
CA GLU A 1078 -52.50 -12.03 48.21
C GLU A 1078 -51.19 -12.23 47.41
N PRO A 1079 -50.97 -13.42 46.79
CA PRO A 1079 -49.77 -13.74 46.02
C PRO A 1079 -49.88 -13.46 44.51
N ASP A 1080 -48.79 -12.97 43.91
CA ASP A 1080 -48.56 -12.87 42.45
C ASP A 1080 -48.06 -14.21 41.84
N PRO A 1081 -48.13 -14.40 40.50
CA PRO A 1081 -47.70 -15.63 39.83
C PRO A 1081 -46.17 -15.81 39.75
N ALA A 1082 -45.75 -17.05 39.48
CA ALA A 1082 -44.38 -17.55 39.66
C ALA A 1082 -43.30 -16.97 38.70
N PRO A 1083 -42.02 -16.92 39.13
CA PRO A 1083 -40.89 -16.41 38.35
C PRO A 1083 -40.36 -17.40 37.29
N SER A 1084 -39.60 -16.87 36.32
CA SER A 1084 -38.96 -17.62 35.22
C SER A 1084 -37.61 -18.25 35.60
N GLU A 1085 -37.27 -19.37 34.95
CA GLU A 1085 -35.97 -20.07 35.04
C GLU A 1085 -34.79 -19.14 34.66
N PRO A 1086 -33.69 -19.10 35.43
CA PRO A 1086 -32.47 -18.37 35.05
C PRO A 1086 -31.77 -18.95 33.80
N GLU A 1087 -31.17 -18.11 32.96
CA GLU A 1087 -30.44 -18.54 31.74
C GLU A 1087 -29.38 -19.61 32.04
N ASP A 1088 -28.57 -19.46 33.09
CA ASP A 1088 -27.51 -20.42 33.46
C ASP A 1088 -28.09 -21.79 33.85
N ALA A 1089 -29.26 -21.81 34.52
CA ALA A 1089 -29.94 -23.03 34.90
C ALA A 1089 -30.56 -23.73 33.67
N ARG A 1090 -31.14 -22.94 32.75
CA ARG A 1090 -31.61 -23.44 31.45
C ARG A 1090 -30.46 -24.07 30.66
N GLN A 1091 -29.32 -23.39 30.59
CA GLN A 1091 -28.15 -23.87 29.85
C GLN A 1091 -27.61 -25.18 30.46
N ALA A 1092 -27.45 -25.25 31.79
CA ALA A 1092 -27.03 -26.47 32.47
C ALA A 1092 -28.01 -27.65 32.27
N ARG A 1093 -29.33 -27.39 32.27
CA ARG A 1093 -30.37 -28.39 31.97
C ARG A 1093 -30.24 -28.94 30.55
N LEU A 1094 -30.02 -28.07 29.57
CA LEU A 1094 -29.85 -28.46 28.16
C LEU A 1094 -28.55 -29.23 27.92
N GLU A 1095 -27.44 -28.81 28.54
CA GLU A 1095 -26.14 -29.50 28.44
C GLU A 1095 -26.16 -30.89 29.09
N ALA A 1096 -26.85 -31.05 30.23
CA ALA A 1096 -27.06 -32.36 30.86
C ALA A 1096 -27.86 -33.30 29.94
N PHE A 1097 -29.00 -32.83 29.40
CA PHE A 1097 -29.83 -33.65 28.51
C PHE A 1097 -29.13 -34.03 27.19
N GLU A 1098 -28.32 -33.13 26.63
CA GLU A 1098 -27.43 -33.45 25.51
C GLU A 1098 -26.38 -34.50 25.88
N SER A 1099 -25.81 -34.45 27.09
CA SER A 1099 -24.88 -35.47 27.59
C SER A 1099 -25.55 -36.84 27.73
N ASP A 1100 -26.78 -36.88 28.24
CA ASP A 1100 -27.56 -38.12 28.39
C ASP A 1100 -27.93 -38.75 27.04
N ILE A 1101 -28.31 -37.93 26.06
CA ILE A 1101 -28.52 -38.37 24.66
C ILE A 1101 -27.24 -38.94 24.06
N LEU A 1102 -26.10 -38.28 24.27
CA LEU A 1102 -24.80 -38.76 23.78
C LEU A 1102 -24.40 -40.09 24.45
N GLN A 1103 -24.66 -40.24 25.75
CA GLN A 1103 -24.43 -41.50 26.46
C GLN A 1103 -25.35 -42.63 25.96
N ALA A 1104 -26.61 -42.34 25.63
CA ALA A 1104 -27.51 -43.32 25.04
C ALA A 1104 -27.03 -43.79 23.66
N ILE A 1105 -26.59 -42.87 22.79
CA ILE A 1105 -25.99 -43.18 21.49
C ILE A 1105 -24.75 -44.07 21.66
N LEU A 1106 -23.85 -43.73 22.58
CA LEU A 1106 -22.64 -44.52 22.87
C LEU A 1106 -22.96 -45.92 23.42
N ASN A 1107 -24.01 -46.05 24.24
CA ASN A 1107 -24.42 -47.33 24.81
C ASN A 1107 -25.07 -48.26 23.78
N GLU A 1108 -25.80 -47.73 22.80
CA GLU A 1108 -26.54 -48.53 21.80
C GLU A 1108 -25.73 -48.80 20.51
N LEU A 1109 -24.87 -47.86 20.10
CA LEU A 1109 -24.14 -47.91 18.81
C LEU A 1109 -22.62 -47.94 18.96
N GLY A 1110 -22.10 -47.90 20.20
CA GLY A 1110 -20.67 -47.79 20.47
C GLY A 1110 -20.09 -46.43 20.06
N PHE A 1111 -18.76 -46.34 20.03
CA PHE A 1111 -18.07 -45.15 19.51
C PHE A 1111 -18.27 -44.98 18.01
N ARG A 1112 -18.43 -43.73 17.56
CA ARG A 1112 -18.46 -43.37 16.14
C ARG A 1112 -17.18 -43.87 15.45
N PRO A 1113 -17.27 -44.48 14.25
CA PRO A 1113 -16.09 -45.00 13.55
C PRO A 1113 -14.97 -43.96 13.41
N SER A 1114 -13.73 -44.38 13.68
CA SER A 1114 -12.53 -43.58 13.48
C SER A 1114 -12.02 -43.66 12.03
N PRO A 1115 -11.50 -42.57 11.43
CA PRO A 1115 -10.92 -42.61 10.08
C PRO A 1115 -9.75 -43.59 9.97
N PRO A 1116 -9.56 -44.26 8.81
CA PRO A 1116 -8.43 -45.14 8.60
C PRO A 1116 -7.10 -44.37 8.55
N GLY A 1117 -6.03 -45.03 8.99
CA GLY A 1117 -4.67 -44.48 8.96
C GLY A 1117 -4.14 -44.31 7.53
N LYS A 1118 -3.08 -43.50 7.36
CA LYS A 1118 -2.46 -43.23 6.04
C LYS A 1118 -1.04 -43.81 5.95
N PRO A 1119 -0.86 -45.13 5.79
CA PRO A 1119 0.46 -45.73 5.64
C PRO A 1119 1.15 -45.29 4.35
N GLY A 1120 2.37 -44.73 4.48
CA GLY A 1120 3.40 -44.67 3.44
C GLY A 1120 2.95 -44.17 2.06
N SER A 1121 2.57 -42.89 1.96
CA SER A 1121 2.08 -42.26 0.72
C SER A 1121 3.17 -41.79 -0.26
N ASN A 1122 4.45 -41.90 0.09
CA ASN A 1122 5.58 -41.40 -0.70
C ASN A 1122 6.67 -42.50 -0.84
N PRO A 1123 7.06 -42.89 -2.07
CA PRO A 1123 8.09 -43.91 -2.29
C PRO A 1123 9.43 -43.59 -1.64
N PHE A 1124 9.81 -42.30 -1.61
CA PHE A 1124 11.05 -41.86 -0.97
C PHE A 1124 11.03 -42.05 0.56
N LEU A 1125 9.86 -42.00 1.21
CA LEU A 1125 9.76 -42.26 2.65
C LEU A 1125 9.87 -43.77 2.96
N LEU A 1126 9.34 -44.63 2.10
CA LEU A 1126 9.54 -46.09 2.20
C LEU A 1126 11.02 -46.43 1.99
N PHE A 1127 11.64 -45.89 0.93
CA PHE A 1127 13.08 -46.03 0.67
C PHE A 1127 13.93 -45.48 1.81
N THR A 1128 13.59 -44.30 2.35
CA THR A 1128 14.29 -43.71 3.48
C THR A 1128 14.21 -44.62 4.71
N LYS A 1129 13.04 -45.18 5.03
CA LYS A 1129 12.86 -46.07 6.18
C LYS A 1129 13.70 -47.35 6.04
N ASP A 1130 13.77 -47.93 4.85
CA ASP A 1130 14.55 -49.12 4.53
C ASP A 1130 16.07 -48.85 4.58
N LYS A 1131 16.52 -47.78 3.92
CA LYS A 1131 17.96 -47.46 3.77
C LYS A 1131 18.56 -46.63 4.91
N TRP A 1132 17.77 -46.14 5.87
CA TRP A 1132 18.25 -45.30 6.97
C TRP A 1132 19.42 -45.92 7.74
N ALA A 1133 19.32 -47.20 8.12
CA ALA A 1133 20.32 -47.87 8.95
C ALA A 1133 21.64 -48.11 8.20
N GLU A 1134 21.54 -48.51 6.92
CA GLU A 1134 22.68 -48.75 6.03
C GLU A 1134 23.45 -47.45 5.77
N VAL A 1135 22.74 -46.39 5.34
CA VAL A 1135 23.34 -45.09 5.04
C VAL A 1135 23.86 -44.41 6.31
N LYS A 1136 23.16 -44.53 7.45
CA LYS A 1136 23.68 -44.03 8.73
C LYS A 1136 25.04 -44.65 9.07
N LYS A 1137 25.15 -45.98 8.96
CA LYS A 1137 26.39 -46.69 9.27
C LYS A 1137 27.53 -46.22 8.34
N ALA A 1138 27.27 -46.09 7.05
CA ALA A 1138 28.26 -45.59 6.08
C ALA A 1138 28.71 -44.14 6.40
N CYS A 1139 27.80 -43.28 6.86
CA CYS A 1139 28.15 -41.92 7.28
C CYS A 1139 28.98 -41.91 8.58
N ASP A 1140 28.61 -42.72 9.58
CA ASP A 1140 29.39 -42.88 10.82
C ASP A 1140 30.82 -43.38 10.52
N GLU A 1141 30.97 -44.41 9.67
CA GLU A 1141 32.27 -44.97 9.27
C GLU A 1141 33.11 -43.99 8.44
N ALA A 1142 32.50 -43.24 7.52
CA ALA A 1142 33.18 -42.17 6.78
C ALA A 1142 33.64 -41.03 7.69
N HIS A 1143 32.85 -40.70 8.73
CA HIS A 1143 33.24 -39.69 9.71
C HIS A 1143 34.42 -40.16 10.56
N TYR A 1144 34.42 -41.42 11.01
CA TYR A 1144 35.56 -42.03 11.72
C TYR A 1144 36.84 -41.98 10.86
N LEU A 1145 36.79 -42.43 9.60
CA LEU A 1145 37.94 -42.40 8.68
C LEU A 1145 38.47 -40.98 8.42
N ARG A 1146 37.60 -39.96 8.50
CA ARG A 1146 37.95 -38.54 8.33
C ARG A 1146 38.57 -37.90 9.57
N THR A 1147 38.24 -38.38 10.78
CA THR A 1147 38.60 -37.68 12.04
C THR A 1147 39.31 -38.51 13.10
N GLY A 1148 39.45 -39.83 12.93
CA GLY A 1148 40.12 -40.73 13.88
C GLY A 1148 39.36 -41.02 15.19
N ASP A 1149 38.28 -40.29 15.48
CA ASP A 1149 37.44 -40.47 16.67
C ASP A 1149 36.31 -41.48 16.43
N LEU A 1150 36.30 -42.57 17.20
CA LEU A 1150 35.31 -43.65 17.15
C LEU A 1150 33.94 -43.27 17.76
N ASN A 1151 33.86 -42.21 18.57
CA ASN A 1151 32.65 -41.85 19.30
C ASN A 1151 31.73 -40.88 18.53
N ARG A 1152 32.27 -40.19 17.51
CA ARG A 1152 31.58 -39.11 16.80
C ARG A 1152 30.74 -39.64 15.64
N LYS A 1153 29.42 -39.60 15.82
CA LYS A 1153 28.41 -40.08 14.85
C LYS A 1153 28.03 -38.99 13.85
N ALA A 1154 27.60 -39.41 12.66
CA ALA A 1154 27.14 -38.51 11.61
C ALA A 1154 25.82 -37.82 11.98
N GLU A 1155 25.66 -36.57 11.53
CA GLU A 1155 24.51 -35.75 11.88
C GLU A 1155 23.22 -36.18 11.20
N ARG A 1156 22.06 -35.97 11.85
CA ARG A 1156 20.77 -36.46 11.31
C ARG A 1156 20.44 -35.86 9.94
N ASN A 1157 20.94 -34.66 9.65
CA ASN A 1157 20.78 -33.99 8.36
C ASN A 1157 21.82 -34.42 7.32
N GLU A 1158 23.04 -34.83 7.72
CA GLU A 1158 24.06 -35.44 6.83
C GLU A 1158 23.55 -36.80 6.31
N ILE A 1159 22.97 -37.62 7.19
CA ILE A 1159 22.35 -38.91 6.84
C ILE A 1159 21.16 -38.69 5.89
N ARG A 1160 20.29 -37.69 6.14
CA ARG A 1160 19.19 -37.32 5.23
C ARG A 1160 19.69 -36.89 3.85
N ALA A 1161 20.75 -36.09 3.78
CA ALA A 1161 21.34 -35.65 2.52
C ALA A 1161 21.88 -36.83 1.70
N MET A 1162 22.57 -37.77 2.36
CA MET A 1162 23.08 -38.99 1.73
C MET A 1162 21.96 -39.94 1.27
N VAL A 1163 20.93 -40.18 2.08
CA VAL A 1163 19.76 -40.98 1.66
C VAL A 1163 19.06 -40.33 0.46
N GLY A 1164 18.91 -39.00 0.47
CA GLY A 1164 18.36 -38.24 -0.66
C GLY A 1164 19.23 -38.26 -1.92
N GLN A 1165 20.55 -38.34 -1.77
CA GLN A 1165 21.48 -38.53 -2.90
C GLN A 1165 21.36 -39.95 -3.48
N ILE A 1166 21.41 -40.98 -2.62
CA ILE A 1166 21.32 -42.38 -3.04
C ILE A 1166 19.94 -42.67 -3.68
N TRP A 1167 18.85 -42.04 -3.22
CA TRP A 1167 17.56 -42.12 -3.92
C TRP A 1167 17.57 -41.47 -5.31
N ARG A 1168 18.27 -40.34 -5.51
CA ARG A 1168 18.39 -39.73 -6.84
C ARG A 1168 19.19 -40.64 -7.78
N GLU A 1169 20.31 -41.17 -7.30
CA GLU A 1169 21.30 -41.95 -8.06
C GLU A 1169 20.91 -43.43 -8.28
N ALA A 1170 20.02 -43.99 -7.46
CA ALA A 1170 19.50 -45.35 -7.63
C ALA A 1170 18.84 -45.54 -9.02
N SER A 1171 18.98 -46.73 -9.62
CA SER A 1171 18.31 -47.03 -10.89
C SER A 1171 16.79 -47.17 -10.73
N ASP A 1172 16.05 -47.13 -11.84
CA ASP A 1172 14.59 -47.24 -11.78
C ASP A 1172 14.13 -48.65 -11.35
N GLU A 1173 14.91 -49.71 -11.60
CA GLU A 1173 14.68 -51.04 -11.03
C GLU A 1173 14.83 -51.06 -9.51
N ALA A 1174 15.81 -50.33 -8.96
CA ALA A 1174 16.02 -50.22 -7.52
C ALA A 1174 14.92 -49.37 -6.84
N LYS A 1175 14.37 -48.37 -7.55
CA LYS A 1175 13.25 -47.53 -7.07
C LYS A 1175 11.89 -48.25 -7.17
N ARG A 1176 11.73 -49.13 -8.16
CA ARG A 1176 10.49 -49.82 -8.53
C ARG A 1176 9.69 -50.42 -7.36
N PRO A 1177 10.25 -51.23 -6.44
CA PRO A 1177 9.46 -51.86 -5.37
C PRO A 1177 8.79 -50.83 -4.44
N TYR A 1178 9.44 -49.68 -4.18
CA TYR A 1178 8.86 -48.62 -3.34
C TYR A 1178 7.75 -47.85 -4.06
N PHE A 1179 7.81 -47.73 -5.39
CA PHE A 1179 6.70 -47.20 -6.20
C PHE A 1179 5.52 -48.18 -6.23
N GLU A 1180 5.76 -49.46 -6.53
CA GLU A 1180 4.72 -50.50 -6.57
C GLU A 1180 4.04 -50.68 -5.19
N GLN A 1181 4.81 -50.61 -4.10
CA GLN A 1181 4.26 -50.60 -2.74
C GLN A 1181 3.45 -49.34 -2.42
N THR A 1182 3.86 -48.15 -2.92
CA THR A 1182 3.08 -46.91 -2.72
C THR A 1182 1.75 -46.93 -3.47
N GLU A 1183 1.71 -47.47 -4.69
CA GLU A 1183 0.45 -47.63 -5.43
C GLU A 1183 -0.47 -48.68 -4.78
N SER A 1184 0.10 -49.77 -4.26
CA SER A 1184 -0.63 -50.76 -3.46
C SER A 1184 -1.25 -50.14 -2.20
N ASN A 1185 -0.45 -49.38 -1.42
CA ASN A 1185 -0.93 -48.62 -0.26
C ASN A 1185 -2.03 -47.63 -0.66
N ARG A 1186 -1.87 -46.89 -1.77
CA ARG A 1186 -2.88 -45.93 -2.25
C ARG A 1186 -4.20 -46.63 -2.58
N LYS A 1187 -4.15 -47.77 -3.26
CA LYS A 1187 -5.36 -48.55 -3.58
C LYS A 1187 -6.05 -49.07 -2.33
N ALA A 1188 -5.30 -49.68 -1.41
CA ALA A 1188 -5.84 -50.17 -0.14
C ALA A 1188 -6.48 -49.05 0.70
N ASN A 1189 -5.83 -47.88 0.79
CA ASN A 1189 -6.35 -46.72 1.51
C ASN A 1189 -7.63 -46.14 0.87
N LEU A 1190 -7.79 -46.22 -0.46
CA LEU A 1190 -9.01 -45.79 -1.15
C LEU A 1190 -10.17 -46.77 -0.92
N GLU A 1191 -9.89 -48.08 -0.96
CA GLU A 1191 -10.88 -49.12 -0.65
C GLU A 1191 -11.30 -49.03 0.84
N GLU A 1192 -10.36 -48.86 1.76
CA GLU A 1192 -10.67 -48.71 3.18
C GLU A 1192 -11.44 -47.40 3.46
N ALA A 1193 -11.07 -46.27 2.85
CA ALA A 1193 -11.81 -45.01 2.97
C ALA A 1193 -13.26 -45.15 2.49
N ALA A 1194 -13.52 -45.83 1.36
CA ALA A 1194 -14.88 -46.08 0.90
C ALA A 1194 -15.69 -46.94 1.89
N THR A 1195 -15.08 -47.97 2.50
CA THR A 1195 -15.74 -48.74 3.57
C THR A 1195 -15.91 -47.95 4.87
N PHE A 1196 -15.06 -46.95 5.13
CA PHE A 1196 -15.18 -46.07 6.29
C PHE A 1196 -16.36 -45.11 6.12
N ASP A 1197 -16.47 -44.41 5.00
CA ASP A 1197 -17.57 -43.46 4.74
C ASP A 1197 -18.94 -44.19 4.77
N ALA A 1198 -19.02 -45.41 4.23
CA ALA A 1198 -20.23 -46.24 4.31
C ALA A 1198 -20.58 -46.67 5.76
N ARG A 1199 -19.57 -47.03 6.57
CA ARG A 1199 -19.76 -47.35 8.01
C ARG A 1199 -20.18 -46.10 8.79
N LEU A 1200 -19.60 -44.95 8.47
CA LEU A 1200 -19.89 -43.66 9.12
C LEU A 1200 -21.32 -43.20 8.86
N ALA A 1201 -21.77 -43.25 7.60
CA ALA A 1201 -23.14 -42.89 7.22
C ALA A 1201 -24.19 -43.75 7.94
N SER A 1202 -23.97 -45.08 8.02
CA SER A 1202 -24.88 -45.98 8.73
C SER A 1202 -24.84 -45.82 10.26
N TRP A 1203 -23.75 -45.28 10.83
CA TRP A 1203 -23.69 -44.94 12.24
C TRP A 1203 -24.42 -43.62 12.53
N ASP A 1204 -24.18 -42.57 11.73
CA ASP A 1204 -24.84 -41.26 11.86
C ASP A 1204 -26.37 -41.38 11.69
N GLU A 1205 -26.85 -42.19 10.74
CA GLU A 1205 -28.27 -42.49 10.53
C GLU A 1205 -28.91 -43.14 11.77
N LYS A 1206 -28.24 -44.13 12.37
CA LYS A 1206 -28.73 -44.80 13.59
C LYS A 1206 -28.66 -43.89 14.80
N ALA A 1207 -27.62 -43.07 14.94
CA ALA A 1207 -27.46 -42.11 16.04
C ALA A 1207 -28.58 -41.05 16.03
N MET A 1208 -29.04 -40.64 14.85
CA MET A 1208 -30.24 -39.81 14.66
C MET A 1208 -31.50 -40.49 15.19
N GLU A 1209 -31.72 -41.77 14.89
CA GLU A 1209 -32.90 -42.51 15.36
C GLU A 1209 -32.86 -42.76 16.88
N VAL A 1210 -31.70 -43.12 17.44
CA VAL A 1210 -31.52 -43.28 18.89
C VAL A 1210 -31.79 -41.94 19.61
N ARG A 1211 -31.24 -40.83 19.12
CA ARG A 1211 -31.53 -39.48 19.63
C ARG A 1211 -33.03 -39.17 19.59
N LYS A 1212 -33.70 -39.46 18.48
CA LYS A 1212 -35.14 -39.22 18.29
C LYS A 1212 -36.00 -40.05 19.26
N GLN A 1213 -35.66 -41.32 19.46
CA GLN A 1213 -36.34 -42.16 20.45
C GLN A 1213 -36.03 -41.72 21.89
N TYR A 1214 -34.82 -41.25 22.20
CA TYR A 1214 -34.47 -40.74 23.52
C TYR A 1214 -35.26 -39.48 23.88
N VAL A 1215 -35.38 -38.52 22.95
CA VAL A 1215 -36.20 -37.31 23.12
C VAL A 1215 -37.67 -37.67 23.33
N GLN A 1216 -38.23 -38.60 22.54
CA GLN A 1216 -39.61 -39.06 22.69
C GLN A 1216 -39.88 -39.80 24.03
N ARG A 1217 -38.87 -40.45 24.62
CA ARG A 1217 -38.97 -41.13 25.92
C ARG A 1217 -38.89 -40.18 27.12
N HIS A 1218 -38.44 -38.93 26.94
CA HIS A 1218 -38.27 -37.94 28.00
C HIS A 1218 -39.10 -36.65 27.74
N PRO A 1219 -40.43 -36.77 27.56
CA PRO A 1219 -41.29 -35.62 27.27
C PRO A 1219 -41.28 -34.60 28.43
N GLY A 1220 -41.09 -33.32 28.09
CA GLY A 1220 -41.08 -32.22 29.06
C GLY A 1220 -39.70 -31.77 29.56
N VAL A 1221 -38.61 -32.45 29.19
CA VAL A 1221 -37.23 -31.95 29.47
C VAL A 1221 -36.86 -30.78 28.54
N LEU A 1222 -37.41 -30.77 27.32
CA LEU A 1222 -37.39 -29.65 26.39
C LEU A 1222 -38.79 -29.01 26.32
N SER A 1223 -38.84 -27.68 26.24
CA SER A 1223 -40.02 -26.97 25.77
C SER A 1223 -40.19 -27.13 24.26
N GLY A 1224 -41.42 -26.99 23.75
CA GLY A 1224 -41.71 -27.13 22.32
C GLY A 1224 -41.03 -26.10 21.41
N LYS A 1225 -40.35 -25.08 21.96
CA LYS A 1225 -39.45 -24.20 21.20
C LYS A 1225 -38.01 -24.73 21.19
N GLU A 1226 -37.47 -25.12 22.34
CA GLU A 1226 -36.14 -25.76 22.44
C GLU A 1226 -36.08 -27.03 21.58
N GLU A 1227 -37.15 -27.84 21.55
CA GLU A 1227 -37.27 -29.01 20.68
C GLU A 1227 -37.28 -28.63 19.18
N GLN A 1228 -38.02 -27.59 18.79
CA GLN A 1228 -38.00 -27.11 17.39
C GLN A 1228 -36.65 -26.55 16.97
N ASP A 1229 -35.97 -25.79 17.83
CA ASP A 1229 -34.67 -25.20 17.50
C ASP A 1229 -33.55 -26.27 17.50
N MET A 1230 -33.65 -27.32 18.34
CA MET A 1230 -32.82 -28.52 18.23
C MET A 1230 -33.01 -29.23 16.87
N TRP A 1231 -34.25 -29.58 16.50
CA TRP A 1231 -34.51 -30.26 15.23
C TRP A 1231 -34.19 -29.40 13.99
N ARG A 1232 -34.34 -28.06 14.07
CA ARG A 1232 -33.87 -27.12 13.03
C ARG A 1232 -32.36 -27.18 12.86
N THR A 1233 -31.61 -27.16 13.95
CA THR A 1233 -30.13 -27.17 13.91
C THR A 1233 -29.63 -28.44 13.22
N LEU A 1234 -30.26 -29.59 13.53
CA LEU A 1234 -29.99 -30.88 12.90
C LEU A 1234 -30.48 -30.98 11.45
N GLY A 1235 -31.54 -30.25 11.07
CA GLY A 1235 -32.11 -30.25 9.73
C GLY A 1235 -31.47 -29.29 8.72
N VAL A 1236 -30.78 -28.23 9.19
CA VAL A 1236 -30.08 -27.25 8.34
C VAL A 1236 -28.65 -27.69 8.03
N TYR A 1237 -28.00 -28.42 8.94
CA TYR A 1237 -26.65 -28.97 8.73
C TYR A 1237 -26.72 -30.47 8.45
N GLY A 1238 -26.77 -30.84 7.16
CA GLY A 1238 -26.72 -32.23 6.68
C GLY A 1238 -25.35 -32.93 6.86
N ASN A 1239 -24.64 -32.66 7.96
CA ASN A 1239 -23.37 -33.27 8.35
C ASN A 1239 -23.29 -33.32 9.88
N PHE A 1240 -23.46 -34.51 10.47
CA PHE A 1240 -23.32 -34.78 11.92
C PHE A 1240 -21.88 -34.64 12.47
N ARG A 1241 -20.96 -34.15 11.63
CA ARG A 1241 -19.52 -34.41 11.69
C ARG A 1241 -18.79 -33.53 12.71
N ASP A 1242 -19.02 -32.23 12.68
CA ASP A 1242 -18.18 -31.26 13.40
C ASP A 1242 -18.43 -31.25 14.91
N ASP A 1243 -19.68 -31.23 15.37
CA ASP A 1243 -19.96 -31.00 16.80
C ASP A 1243 -19.69 -32.24 17.67
N GLN A 1244 -19.83 -33.45 17.11
CA GLN A 1244 -19.43 -34.67 17.83
C GLN A 1244 -17.91 -34.87 17.86
N GLU A 1245 -17.16 -34.59 16.78
CA GLU A 1245 -15.68 -34.62 16.82
C GLU A 1245 -15.13 -33.65 17.87
N ARG A 1246 -15.76 -32.47 18.03
CA ARG A 1246 -15.41 -31.47 19.03
C ARG A 1246 -15.63 -31.93 20.48
N ARG A 1247 -16.62 -32.81 20.72
CA ARG A 1247 -16.95 -33.36 22.05
C ARG A 1247 -16.19 -34.66 22.34
N ALA A 1248 -15.99 -35.54 21.35
CA ALA A 1248 -15.21 -36.76 21.49
C ALA A 1248 -13.73 -36.47 21.84
N LYS A 1249 -13.12 -35.46 21.20
CA LYS A 1249 -11.76 -35.00 21.54
C LYS A 1249 -11.63 -34.42 22.97
N LYS A 1250 -12.73 -34.09 23.65
CA LYS A 1250 -12.72 -33.71 25.08
C LYS A 1250 -12.77 -34.91 26.03
N MET A 1251 -13.36 -36.05 25.64
CA MET A 1251 -13.44 -37.24 26.48
C MET A 1251 -12.24 -38.19 26.32
N SER A 1252 -11.60 -38.23 25.14
CA SER A 1252 -10.47 -39.13 24.86
C SER A 1252 -9.12 -38.70 25.47
N GLY A 1253 -9.07 -37.60 26.23
CA GLY A 1253 -7.84 -36.91 26.64
C GLY A 1253 -6.98 -37.58 27.72
N TYR A 1254 -7.00 -38.91 27.82
CA TYR A 1254 -6.28 -39.69 28.84
C TYR A 1254 -5.58 -40.96 28.29
N ALA A 1255 -5.23 -40.98 27.00
CA ALA A 1255 -4.29 -41.96 26.44
C ALA A 1255 -3.50 -41.38 25.24
N GLU A 1256 -2.23 -41.79 25.15
CA GLU A 1256 -1.37 -41.80 23.95
C GLU A 1256 -1.09 -40.46 23.23
N ASP A 1257 -0.11 -39.71 23.76
CA ASP A 1257 0.74 -38.81 22.95
C ASP A 1257 1.76 -39.63 22.13
N SER A 1258 1.71 -39.57 20.80
CA SER A 1258 2.90 -39.62 19.91
C SER A 1258 2.54 -39.37 18.44
N ASP A 1259 3.54 -38.92 17.66
CA ASP A 1259 3.56 -38.79 16.20
C ASP A 1259 2.38 -38.09 15.49
N SER A 1260 2.48 -36.76 15.36
CA SER A 1260 2.45 -36.12 14.03
C SER A 1260 2.92 -34.66 14.07
N ASN A 1261 4.05 -34.38 13.42
CA ASN A 1261 4.52 -33.01 13.18
C ASN A 1261 5.15 -32.92 11.77
N ALA A 1262 4.29 -32.69 10.76
CA ALA A 1262 4.67 -32.48 9.36
C ALA A 1262 3.47 -31.99 8.52
N ASP A 1263 3.22 -30.68 8.50
CA ASP A 1263 2.61 -29.95 7.37
C ASP A 1263 2.67 -28.43 7.61
N ILE A 1264 3.91 -27.90 7.59
CA ILE A 1264 4.36 -26.57 7.11
C ILE A 1264 5.90 -26.54 7.25
#